data_AF-A0A2U3AKF7-F1
#
_entry.id   AF-A0A2U3AKF7-F1
#
_cell.length_a   1.000
_cell.length_b   1.000
_cell.length_c   1.000
_cell.angle_alpha   90.00
_cell.angle_beta   90.00
_cell.angle_gamma   90.00
#
_symmetry.space_group_name_H-M   'P 1'
#
loop_
_entity.id
_entity.type
_entity.pdbx_description
1 polymer ?
#
loop_
_entity_poly.entity_id
_entity_poly.type
_entity_poly.pdbx_seq_one_letter_code
_entity_poly.pdbx_strand_id
1 'polypeptide(L)'
;MNSKPQLNLYDAKDCFYDVVIDENLFLITQYFPKQNCVIVSYLDEQKILKGANELQMVRQKIQETYAEIEGLIVRFENLQKPKTVTDDKGEIEGTLITFIKRYRMATKENFLNAEVQSMNGYYPVKDTDYNFHPNDFGRMFNYGSKDYALTVLAYFCNRLSINLLNQTIQENGKLVSNDLLRSKFESGLIDMNDLALPTTKEIKQFSNELTKLDYMPSKLWQTDADIIRKGWLLTNRFIDVARLNEKQSRTPLNRLVAQLGLNINANTIFVGTSLENINDVANVILASIENNLHTLTLFQHPVYQSNYKIKMNLLKNYPVTIYEPKEGSSIEANVQPNSVKSDRLTVDSTSSKLVSAIIAPYKKLTDKPAVSLMYPSEKVANELGIEPFDVLEDSMAWAIENIPNGQQAFQPIYDFYSAIRGCNVNDELVNDYPKINLKAHQLQHNTNWFYRLNEVDPQTNEAKMSSCMVSFSVGGIHGQEINMDVLESTLQKHESINNVIHQLNSMNQQQIALIYRENPTVNIFTNKEIRKLILADVTYKEAPMAIRTFINSDADIRNPASVQWLKLDEPSEELPYEEYRVQKAFYDKLQELAYESAYEKYRENGTVLVLQRVEQAERYQIELLPHAFEYKDVSVASFVKKVAEQYIVTPLLTTNIEEILFTKDKTGYKLRKEFRFVSDSSVQHQDFKSYYATLMSRLSTFDTDAYHPYQDIIQNKLNAERSIEVAIEQGNISILEELNLERESYKLLLNAASGEADTKNASNIRKNNEILSMRIIGQLLSWRIGQALTLHGAKVVSTNTDGLYTSNISEDLNRSVLEQVLKSLHIDIEPETIDRFISKDSNNRLEIQSGDIVEAKGSDLSSYQGASVTRNTSLPTVIDTVVAKYLAEQPNASNEAFDEEYARTLFERILAENDESTILHMFQWIVNGNPKLERYPYTYKVQRLGSSWHIVEGSEKLLQQTNRVYLVKSGSTSDVIALATLKYKKQPQSQSSRAVESLLKNAGYPVETRGQQEVSSLKIDRMPENQSVMIDNQSVFHTNKAQQIIKSLDINSYLELVRQRIEKSWLNHS
;
A
#
# COMPACT_ATOMS: atom_id res chain seq x y z
N MET A 1 11.42 -17.40 -20.47
CA MET A 1 12.81 -16.93 -20.38
C MET A 1 13.60 -17.49 -21.56
N ASN A 2 13.79 -16.74 -22.66
CA ASN A 2 14.75 -17.10 -23.72
C ASN A 2 15.08 -15.85 -24.56
N SER A 3 15.95 -15.00 -24.02
CA SER A 3 16.74 -14.03 -24.78
C SER A 3 17.90 -13.53 -23.92
N LYS A 4 19.07 -14.18 -24.02
CA LYS A 4 20.36 -13.53 -23.71
C LYS A 4 20.73 -12.68 -24.94
N PRO A 5 21.21 -11.45 -24.73
CA PRO A 5 22.48 -11.23 -24.05
C PRO A 5 22.35 -10.27 -22.87
N GLN A 6 22.33 -10.79 -21.64
CA GLN A 6 22.57 -9.94 -20.47
C GLN A 6 24.09 -9.77 -20.34
N LEU A 7 24.59 -8.55 -20.58
CA LEU A 7 25.85 -8.12 -19.98
C LEU A 7 25.71 -8.27 -18.46
N ASN A 8 26.31 -9.32 -17.91
CA ASN A 8 26.38 -9.52 -16.46
C ASN A 8 27.23 -8.37 -15.88
N LEU A 9 26.57 -7.38 -15.27
CA LEU A 9 27.14 -6.12 -14.74
C LEU A 9 27.84 -6.26 -13.38
N TYR A 10 27.99 -7.49 -12.89
CA TYR A 10 28.75 -7.79 -11.69
C TYR A 10 30.16 -8.25 -12.05
N ASP A 11 31.14 -7.77 -11.29
CA ASP A 11 32.56 -8.01 -11.49
C ASP A 11 32.97 -9.42 -11.04
N ALA A 12 34.18 -9.86 -11.39
CA ALA A 12 34.65 -11.22 -11.12
C ALA A 12 34.64 -11.60 -9.62
N LYS A 13 34.81 -10.61 -8.73
CA LYS A 13 34.83 -10.80 -7.26
C LYS A 13 33.54 -10.35 -6.58
N ASP A 14 32.51 -9.96 -7.32
CA ASP A 14 31.21 -9.65 -6.73
C ASP A 14 30.56 -10.92 -6.17
N CYS A 15 29.91 -10.80 -5.01
CA CYS A 15 29.21 -11.92 -4.39
C CYS A 15 27.85 -11.53 -3.83
N PHE A 16 26.98 -12.53 -3.77
CA PHE A 16 25.67 -12.48 -3.13
C PHE A 16 25.75 -13.28 -1.85
N TYR A 17 25.37 -12.69 -0.72
CA TYR A 17 25.53 -13.34 0.58
C TYR A 17 24.25 -13.33 1.39
N ASP A 18 24.15 -14.26 2.34
CA ASP A 18 23.06 -14.37 3.29
C ASP A 18 23.59 -14.80 4.66
N VAL A 19 22.87 -14.42 5.72
CA VAL A 19 23.25 -14.67 7.12
C VAL A 19 22.10 -15.36 7.83
N VAL A 20 22.35 -16.56 8.33
CA VAL A 20 21.36 -17.37 9.05
C VAL A 20 21.86 -17.67 10.46
N ILE A 21 20.96 -17.55 11.43
CA ILE A 21 21.24 -17.81 12.85
C ILE A 21 20.17 -18.76 13.40
N ASP A 22 20.61 -19.90 13.93
CA ASP A 22 19.80 -20.86 14.68
C ASP A 22 20.31 -21.00 16.14
N GLU A 23 19.69 -21.85 16.96
CA GLU A 23 20.07 -22.12 18.37
C GLU A 23 21.52 -22.64 18.51
N ASN A 24 22.01 -23.40 17.54
CA ASN A 24 23.31 -24.09 17.58
C ASN A 24 24.16 -23.92 16.31
N LEU A 25 23.70 -23.10 15.36
CA LEU A 25 24.38 -22.85 14.08
C LEU A 25 24.36 -21.36 13.74
N PHE A 26 25.53 -20.79 13.44
CA PHE A 26 25.67 -19.49 12.78
C PHE A 26 26.28 -19.71 11.40
N LEU A 27 25.63 -19.18 10.37
CA LEU A 27 25.92 -19.48 8.98
C LEU A 27 25.98 -18.21 8.14
N ILE A 28 27.01 -18.12 7.30
CA ILE A 28 27.14 -17.10 6.27
C ILE A 28 27.43 -17.83 4.96
N THR A 29 26.54 -17.68 3.99
CA THR A 29 26.76 -18.22 2.64
C THR A 29 27.11 -17.10 1.69
N GLN A 30 28.04 -17.34 0.77
CA GLN A 30 28.42 -16.37 -0.26
C GLN A 30 28.51 -17.07 -1.61
N TYR A 31 27.76 -16.59 -2.60
CA TYR A 31 27.80 -17.06 -3.97
C TYR A 31 28.52 -16.06 -4.88
N PHE A 32 29.56 -16.53 -5.58
CA PHE A 32 30.35 -15.79 -6.55
C PHE A 32 29.95 -16.23 -7.97
N PRO A 33 29.01 -15.54 -8.63
CA PRO A 33 28.41 -16.01 -9.88
C PRO A 33 29.37 -16.09 -11.07
N LYS A 34 30.46 -15.31 -11.11
CA LYS A 34 31.48 -15.42 -12.18
C LYS A 34 32.44 -16.60 -11.99
N GLN A 35 32.55 -17.10 -10.76
CA GLN A 35 33.46 -18.17 -10.39
C GLN A 35 32.72 -19.50 -10.19
N ASN A 36 31.38 -19.50 -10.30
CA ASN A 36 30.51 -20.59 -9.88
C ASN A 36 30.93 -21.17 -8.53
N CYS A 37 31.19 -20.31 -7.55
CA CYS A 37 31.75 -20.71 -6.26
C CYS A 37 30.82 -20.30 -5.13
N VAL A 38 30.46 -21.25 -4.27
CA VAL A 38 29.78 -21.00 -3.00
C VAL A 38 30.79 -21.21 -1.87
N ILE A 39 30.90 -20.21 -0.99
CA ILE A 39 31.62 -20.32 0.27
C ILE A 39 30.60 -20.37 1.40
N VAL A 40 30.70 -21.41 2.23
CA VAL A 40 29.86 -21.64 3.39
C VAL A 40 30.71 -21.45 4.64
N SER A 41 30.62 -20.27 5.26
CA SER A 41 31.31 -19.95 6.51
C SER A 41 30.39 -20.24 7.68
N TYR A 42 30.83 -21.04 8.65
CA TYR A 42 29.95 -21.54 9.71
C TYR A 42 30.60 -21.63 11.09
N LEU A 43 29.77 -21.50 12.13
CA LEU A 43 30.08 -21.85 13.51
C LEU A 43 29.01 -22.84 14.00
N ASP A 44 29.45 -24.05 14.33
CA ASP A 44 28.59 -25.18 14.67
C ASP A 44 28.96 -25.71 16.06
N GLU A 45 28.13 -25.41 17.05
CA GLU A 45 28.44 -25.70 18.46
C GLU A 45 28.19 -27.17 18.84
N GLN A 46 27.25 -27.83 18.18
CA GLN A 46 27.02 -29.28 18.36
C GLN A 46 28.00 -30.13 17.56
N LYS A 47 28.77 -29.45 16.69
CA LYS A 47 29.76 -29.99 15.79
C LYS A 47 29.15 -31.01 14.81
N ILE A 48 27.90 -30.84 14.40
CA ILE A 48 27.22 -31.70 13.41
C ILE A 48 28.07 -31.88 12.14
N LEU A 49 28.79 -30.85 11.70
CA LEU A 49 29.76 -30.83 10.59
C LEU A 49 31.18 -31.20 11.08
N LYS A 50 31.29 -32.29 11.82
CA LYS A 50 32.46 -32.68 12.65
C LYS A 50 33.70 -33.07 11.83
N GLY A 51 33.55 -33.52 10.57
CA GLY A 51 34.64 -34.04 9.75
C GLY A 51 34.41 -33.94 8.24
N ALA A 52 35.41 -34.43 7.48
CA ALA A 52 35.43 -34.35 6.01
C ALA A 52 34.28 -35.14 5.35
N ASN A 53 33.82 -36.23 5.96
CA ASN A 53 32.72 -37.05 5.45
C ASN A 53 31.40 -36.28 5.49
N GLU A 54 31.08 -35.62 6.62
CA GLU A 54 29.86 -34.84 6.75
C GLU A 54 29.86 -33.65 5.78
N LEU A 55 31.00 -32.95 5.65
CA LEU A 55 31.16 -31.86 4.69
C LEU A 55 31.00 -32.36 3.25
N GLN A 56 31.52 -33.56 2.91
CA GLN A 56 31.35 -34.16 1.60
C GLN A 56 29.89 -34.54 1.31
N MET A 57 29.14 -35.03 2.31
CA MET A 57 27.70 -35.30 2.16
C MET A 57 26.91 -34.03 1.86
N VAL A 58 27.17 -32.95 2.60
CA VAL A 58 26.51 -31.65 2.36
C VAL A 58 26.92 -31.09 0.99
N ARG A 59 28.20 -31.19 0.62
CA ARG A 59 28.72 -30.79 -0.70
C ARG A 59 27.97 -31.50 -1.82
N GLN A 60 27.86 -32.83 -1.75
CA GLN A 60 27.16 -33.63 -2.74
C GLN A 60 25.69 -33.21 -2.86
N LYS A 61 25.00 -33.03 -1.73
CA LYS A 61 23.60 -32.58 -1.73
C LYS A 61 23.42 -31.19 -2.36
N ILE A 62 24.34 -30.26 -2.13
CA ILE A 62 24.35 -28.94 -2.79
C ILE A 62 24.54 -29.09 -4.30
N GLN A 63 25.52 -29.90 -4.73
CA GLN A 63 25.81 -30.12 -6.14
C GLN A 63 24.68 -30.87 -6.87
N GLU A 64 23.99 -31.78 -6.20
CA GLU A 64 22.79 -32.45 -6.73
C GLU A 64 21.59 -31.51 -6.83
N THR A 65 21.40 -30.64 -5.83
CA THR A 65 20.28 -29.68 -5.81
C THR A 65 20.43 -28.61 -6.88
N TYR A 66 21.67 -28.16 -7.12
CA TYR A 66 22.01 -27.10 -8.07
C TYR A 66 22.85 -27.62 -9.25
N ALA A 67 22.51 -28.82 -9.73
CA ALA A 67 23.24 -29.51 -10.80
C ALA A 67 23.22 -28.73 -12.13
N GLU A 68 22.25 -27.83 -12.31
CA GLU A 68 22.14 -26.91 -13.43
C GLU A 68 23.24 -25.83 -13.45
N ILE A 69 23.91 -25.57 -12.32
CA ILE A 69 25.05 -24.66 -12.24
C ILE A 69 26.32 -25.43 -12.58
N GLU A 70 26.66 -25.49 -13.86
CA GLU A 70 27.82 -26.20 -14.35
C GLU A 70 29.12 -25.75 -13.66
N GLY A 71 29.87 -26.71 -13.13
CA GLY A 71 31.14 -26.44 -12.45
C GLY A 71 31.02 -25.76 -11.08
N LEU A 72 29.89 -25.92 -10.38
CA LEU A 72 29.70 -25.37 -9.03
C LEU A 72 30.74 -25.89 -8.03
N ILE A 73 31.62 -24.99 -7.60
CA ILE A 73 32.62 -25.20 -6.55
C ILE A 73 31.98 -24.87 -5.19
N VAL A 74 32.09 -25.77 -4.22
CA VAL A 74 31.57 -25.57 -2.86
C VAL A 74 32.70 -25.68 -1.84
N ARG A 75 32.98 -24.56 -1.17
CA ARG A 75 34.02 -24.43 -0.14
C ARG A 75 33.39 -24.23 1.23
N PHE A 76 33.93 -24.91 2.22
CA PHE A 76 33.56 -24.72 3.62
C PHE A 76 34.64 -23.93 4.34
N GLU A 77 34.20 -23.05 5.24
CA GLU A 77 35.05 -22.21 6.08
C GLU A 77 34.59 -22.34 7.53
N ASN A 78 35.28 -23.17 8.29
CA ASN A 78 34.95 -23.37 9.71
C ASN A 78 35.52 -22.21 10.53
N LEU A 79 34.63 -21.34 11.03
CA LEU A 79 35.00 -20.16 11.80
C LEU A 79 35.56 -20.51 13.19
N GLN A 80 35.37 -21.75 13.67
CA GLN A 80 36.00 -22.29 14.89
C GLN A 80 37.48 -22.64 14.71
N LYS A 81 37.98 -22.71 13.47
CA LYS A 81 39.37 -23.05 13.18
C LYS A 81 40.14 -21.84 12.64
N PRO A 82 41.28 -21.48 13.26
CA PRO A 82 42.04 -20.30 12.85
C PRO A 82 42.95 -20.50 11.63
N LYS A 83 43.49 -21.71 11.42
CA LYS A 83 44.46 -22.04 10.36
C LYS A 83 43.93 -23.09 9.39
N THR A 84 44.48 -23.09 8.16
CA THR A 84 44.02 -23.87 7.00
C THR A 84 44.10 -25.35 7.28
N VAL A 85 43.06 -26.10 6.94
CA VAL A 85 43.13 -27.55 6.77
C VAL A 85 43.25 -27.82 5.28
N THR A 86 44.35 -28.45 4.88
CA THR A 86 44.49 -29.03 3.54
C THR A 86 43.80 -30.38 3.57
N ASP A 87 42.84 -30.62 2.68
CA ASP A 87 42.31 -31.97 2.52
C ASP A 87 43.28 -32.86 1.74
N ASP A 88 42.99 -34.16 1.70
CA ASP A 88 43.83 -35.17 1.02
C ASP A 88 43.92 -34.98 -0.51
N LYS A 89 43.19 -34.00 -1.07
CA LYS A 89 43.18 -33.63 -2.50
C LYS A 89 43.91 -32.32 -2.78
N GLY A 90 44.47 -31.66 -1.76
CA GLY A 90 45.15 -30.38 -1.90
C GLY A 90 44.21 -29.17 -2.06
N GLU A 91 42.90 -29.34 -1.85
CA GLU A 91 41.97 -28.22 -1.79
C GLU A 91 42.03 -27.54 -0.42
N ILE A 92 42.06 -26.21 -0.43
CA ILE A 92 42.21 -25.39 0.78
C ILE A 92 40.82 -25.14 1.37
N GLU A 93 40.50 -25.74 2.53
CA GLU A 93 39.35 -25.30 3.32
C GLU A 93 39.64 -23.93 3.96
N GLY A 94 38.68 -23.01 3.85
CA GLY A 94 38.81 -21.63 4.35
C GLY A 94 38.84 -21.58 5.88
N THR A 95 39.37 -20.48 6.44
CA THR A 95 39.51 -20.31 7.91
C THR A 95 38.99 -18.96 8.35
N LEU A 96 38.92 -18.73 9.67
CA LEU A 96 38.63 -17.42 10.26
C LEU A 96 39.52 -16.28 9.69
N ILE A 97 40.79 -16.56 9.34
CA ILE A 97 41.69 -15.55 8.76
C ILE A 97 41.23 -15.15 7.35
N THR A 98 40.83 -16.12 6.53
CA THR A 98 40.32 -15.86 5.17
C THR A 98 39.01 -15.08 5.22
N PHE A 99 38.13 -15.42 6.17
CA PHE A 99 36.91 -14.65 6.46
C PHE A 99 37.23 -13.18 6.74
N ILE A 100 38.12 -12.91 7.70
CA ILE A 100 38.47 -11.55 8.13
C ILE A 100 39.09 -10.73 7.00
N LYS A 101 39.99 -11.33 6.19
CA LYS A 101 40.59 -10.67 5.03
C LYS A 101 39.57 -10.31 3.94
N ARG A 102 38.51 -11.10 3.80
CA ARG A 102 37.44 -10.90 2.81
C ARG A 102 36.56 -9.70 3.18
N TYR A 103 36.12 -9.63 4.43
CA TYR A 103 35.23 -8.57 4.91
C TYR A 103 35.98 -7.27 5.26
N ARG A 104 37.20 -7.39 5.81
CA ARG A 104 38.02 -6.27 6.33
C ARG A 104 37.30 -5.54 7.46
N MET A 105 38.02 -4.84 8.33
CA MET A 105 37.43 -4.22 9.51
C MET A 105 37.87 -2.77 9.67
N ALA A 106 36.89 -1.87 9.81
CA ALA A 106 37.14 -0.48 10.11
C ALA A 106 37.47 -0.27 11.60
N THR A 107 38.32 0.71 11.87
CA THR A 107 38.64 1.28 13.18
C THR A 107 38.19 2.73 13.24
N LYS A 108 38.16 3.33 14.43
CA LYS A 108 37.82 4.75 14.60
C LYS A 108 38.79 5.66 13.84
N GLU A 109 40.04 5.23 13.69
CA GLU A 109 41.08 5.99 13.00
C GLU A 109 40.96 5.87 11.47
N ASN A 110 40.65 4.67 10.95
CA ASN A 110 40.71 4.42 9.50
C ASN A 110 39.39 4.56 8.74
N PHE A 111 38.23 4.56 9.42
CA PHE A 111 36.94 4.51 8.71
C PHE A 111 36.65 5.79 7.90
N LEU A 112 37.03 6.97 8.45
CA LEU A 112 36.90 8.28 7.78
C LEU A 112 38.19 8.70 7.07
N ASN A 113 39.33 8.62 7.74
CA ASN A 113 40.60 9.15 7.25
C ASN A 113 41.59 8.01 6.99
N ALA A 114 41.84 7.69 5.72
CA ALA A 114 42.99 6.88 5.36
C ALA A 114 44.01 7.78 4.65
N GLU A 115 45.00 8.28 5.40
CA GLU A 115 46.25 8.71 4.75
C GLU A 115 46.87 7.47 4.11
N VAL A 116 47.12 7.57 2.80
CA VAL A 116 47.48 6.46 1.91
C VAL A 116 48.76 5.71 2.31
N GLN A 117 49.56 6.26 3.23
CA GLN A 117 50.94 5.84 3.45
C GLN A 117 51.15 4.68 4.45
N SER A 118 50.11 4.12 5.11
CA SER A 118 50.28 3.03 6.09
C SER A 118 49.29 1.86 5.99
N MET A 119 48.64 1.65 4.83
CA MET A 119 47.48 0.74 4.75
C MET A 119 47.85 -0.76 4.83
N ASN A 120 47.68 -1.37 6.01
CA ASN A 120 47.70 -2.82 6.25
C ASN A 120 46.52 -3.55 5.56
N GLY A 121 46.63 -4.88 5.37
CA GLY A 121 45.67 -5.73 4.64
C GLY A 121 44.25 -5.86 5.21
N TYR A 122 43.89 -5.10 6.25
CA TYR A 122 42.62 -5.19 6.98
C TYR A 122 41.74 -3.93 6.86
N TYR A 123 42.21 -2.88 6.18
CA TYR A 123 41.43 -1.67 5.91
C TYR A 123 40.32 -1.92 4.86
N PRO A 124 39.05 -1.52 5.13
CA PRO A 124 37.97 -1.65 4.16
C PRO A 124 38.17 -0.65 3.02
N VAL A 125 38.75 -1.12 1.92
CA VAL A 125 39.00 -0.29 0.72
C VAL A 125 37.70 0.26 0.18
N LYS A 126 37.67 1.58 0.04
CA LYS A 126 36.56 2.37 -0.48
C LYS A 126 36.67 2.50 -2.00
N ASP A 127 35.53 2.63 -2.68
CA ASP A 127 35.50 2.89 -4.13
C ASP A 127 36.11 4.25 -4.54
N THR A 128 36.39 5.11 -3.57
CA THR A 128 37.05 6.42 -3.71
C THR A 128 38.56 6.37 -3.56
N ASP A 129 39.15 5.23 -3.14
CA ASP A 129 40.58 5.13 -2.88
C ASP A 129 41.36 5.00 -4.20
N TYR A 130 42.56 5.60 -4.29
CA TYR A 130 43.36 5.61 -5.52
C TYR A 130 43.71 4.22 -6.08
N ASN A 131 43.83 3.22 -5.20
CA ASN A 131 44.15 1.84 -5.55
C ASN A 131 42.91 0.94 -5.67
N PHE A 132 41.71 1.51 -5.64
CA PHE A 132 40.50 0.71 -5.82
C PHE A 132 40.35 0.26 -7.27
N HIS A 133 40.30 -1.05 -7.46
CA HIS A 133 39.87 -1.68 -8.69
C HIS A 133 38.71 -2.64 -8.39
N PRO A 134 37.57 -2.54 -9.10
CA PRO A 134 36.41 -3.39 -8.85
C PRO A 134 36.74 -4.90 -8.91
N ASN A 135 37.63 -5.30 -9.83
CA ASN A 135 38.09 -6.68 -9.97
C ASN A 135 38.94 -7.20 -8.79
N ASP A 136 39.49 -6.31 -7.97
CA ASP A 136 40.35 -6.70 -6.85
C ASP A 136 39.61 -6.86 -5.54
N PHE A 137 38.55 -6.08 -5.35
CA PHE A 137 37.83 -6.02 -4.09
C PHE A 137 36.39 -6.55 -4.19
N GLY A 138 35.70 -6.40 -5.33
CA GLY A 138 34.32 -6.87 -5.51
C GLY A 138 33.30 -6.20 -4.59
N ARG A 139 32.02 -6.28 -4.96
CA ARG A 139 30.86 -5.81 -4.21
C ARG A 139 30.12 -6.99 -3.56
N MET A 140 29.48 -6.73 -2.43
CA MET A 140 28.73 -7.69 -1.64
C MET A 140 27.26 -7.30 -1.62
N PHE A 141 26.41 -8.13 -2.22
CA PHE A 141 24.98 -7.91 -2.37
C PHE A 141 24.21 -8.79 -1.40
N ASN A 142 23.26 -8.22 -0.66
CA ASN A 142 22.31 -8.97 0.14
C ASN A 142 20.95 -8.25 0.13
N TYR A 143 19.87 -9.00 0.30
CA TYR A 143 18.52 -8.46 0.39
C TYR A 143 18.14 -8.08 1.84
N GLY A 144 18.00 -6.78 2.12
CA GLY A 144 17.61 -6.29 3.45
C GLY A 144 18.76 -6.25 4.47
N SER A 145 20.02 -6.26 4.02
CA SER A 145 21.20 -6.38 4.90
C SER A 145 21.44 -5.20 5.81
N LYS A 146 21.16 -3.97 5.37
CA LYS A 146 21.65 -2.74 6.01
C LYS A 146 21.28 -2.65 7.49
N ASP A 147 20.09 -3.13 7.82
CA ASP A 147 19.52 -3.06 9.16
C ASP A 147 19.67 -4.38 9.93
N TYR A 148 19.89 -5.51 9.24
CA TYR A 148 19.98 -6.85 9.84
C TYR A 148 21.31 -7.56 9.59
N ALA A 149 21.51 -8.17 8.41
CA ALA A 149 22.66 -9.05 8.15
C ALA A 149 24.00 -8.34 8.36
N LEU A 150 24.14 -7.10 7.86
CA LEU A 150 25.35 -6.29 8.02
C LEU A 150 25.61 -5.94 9.49
N THR A 151 24.55 -5.67 10.26
CA THR A 151 24.62 -5.36 11.70
C THR A 151 25.04 -6.58 12.51
N VAL A 152 24.48 -7.75 12.21
CA VAL A 152 24.87 -9.03 12.83
C VAL A 152 26.34 -9.34 12.54
N LEU A 153 26.78 -9.20 11.29
CA LEU A 153 28.18 -9.41 10.90
C LEU A 153 29.12 -8.45 11.62
N ALA A 154 28.75 -7.17 11.74
CA ALA A 154 29.56 -6.18 12.44
C ALA A 154 29.66 -6.50 13.94
N TYR A 155 28.58 -6.97 14.55
CA TYR A 155 28.58 -7.44 15.94
C TYR A 155 29.50 -8.66 16.11
N PHE A 156 29.39 -9.66 15.24
CA PHE A 156 30.26 -10.83 15.24
C PHE A 156 31.74 -10.43 15.15
N CYS A 157 32.10 -9.61 14.16
CA CYS A 157 33.47 -9.10 13.98
C CYS A 157 33.98 -8.29 15.17
N ASN A 158 33.11 -7.51 15.82
CA ASN A 158 33.46 -6.78 17.03
C ASN A 158 33.78 -7.73 18.21
N ARG A 159 32.97 -8.77 18.41
CA ARG A 159 33.20 -9.76 19.48
C ARG A 159 34.52 -10.51 19.28
N LEU A 160 34.87 -10.82 18.03
CA LEU A 160 36.21 -11.36 17.70
C LEU A 160 37.33 -10.42 18.16
N SER A 161 37.17 -9.11 17.95
CA SER A 161 38.18 -8.10 18.32
C SER A 161 38.32 -7.94 19.85
N ILE A 162 37.22 -7.95 20.61
CA ILE A 162 37.22 -7.79 22.07
C ILE A 162 37.86 -9.00 22.77
N ASN A 163 37.59 -10.21 22.28
CA ASN A 163 38.13 -11.42 22.92
C ASN A 163 39.65 -11.54 22.73
N LEU A 164 40.16 -11.03 21.60
CA LEU A 164 41.58 -10.83 21.36
C LEU A 164 42.22 -9.88 22.40
N LEU A 165 41.52 -8.80 22.75
CA LEU A 165 41.96 -7.79 23.72
C LEU A 165 42.12 -8.34 25.13
N ASN A 166 41.15 -9.13 25.58
CA ASN A 166 41.12 -9.69 26.94
C ASN A 166 42.26 -10.71 27.17
N GLN A 167 42.66 -11.46 26.15
CA GLN A 167 43.78 -12.42 26.26
C GLN A 167 45.13 -11.74 26.43
N THR A 168 45.40 -10.68 25.68
CA THR A 168 46.70 -10.01 25.79
C THR A 168 46.87 -9.21 27.08
N ILE A 169 45.76 -8.79 27.71
CA ILE A 169 45.77 -8.19 29.05
C ILE A 169 46.13 -9.25 30.11
N GLN A 170 45.70 -10.50 29.95
CA GLN A 170 46.07 -11.60 30.86
C GLN A 170 47.56 -11.98 30.77
N GLU A 171 48.17 -11.90 29.59
CA GLU A 171 49.60 -12.25 29.41
C GLU A 171 50.58 -11.17 29.89
N ASN A 172 50.19 -9.88 29.92
CA ASN A 172 51.15 -8.78 30.12
C ASN A 172 50.79 -7.78 31.24
N GLY A 173 49.68 -7.96 31.97
CA GLY A 173 49.34 -7.19 33.17
C GLY A 173 49.20 -5.68 33.00
N LYS A 174 49.18 -5.16 31.76
CA LYS A 174 48.97 -3.75 31.41
C LYS A 174 47.78 -3.63 30.47
N LEU A 175 46.91 -2.64 30.71
CA LEU A 175 45.89 -2.22 29.75
C LEU A 175 46.59 -1.76 28.46
N VAL A 176 46.38 -2.53 27.40
CA VAL A 176 46.82 -2.16 26.05
C VAL A 176 45.64 -1.52 25.33
N SER A 177 45.84 -0.42 24.61
CA SER A 177 44.77 0.24 23.83
C SER A 177 44.26 -0.68 22.72
N ASN A 178 42.98 -0.54 22.35
CA ASN A 178 42.36 -1.29 21.24
C ASN A 178 43.18 -1.19 19.94
N ASP A 179 43.85 -0.06 19.72
CA ASP A 179 44.63 0.23 18.51
C ASP A 179 45.96 -0.57 18.47
N LEU A 180 46.66 -0.74 19.61
CA LEU A 180 47.92 -1.51 19.66
C LEU A 180 47.67 -3.03 19.56
N LEU A 181 46.51 -3.50 20.01
CA LEU A 181 46.12 -4.92 19.91
C LEU A 181 45.65 -5.31 18.52
N ARG A 182 44.94 -4.40 17.85
CA ARG A 182 44.68 -4.52 16.42
C ARG A 182 45.96 -4.40 15.59
N SER A 183 46.95 -3.58 15.95
CA SER A 183 48.24 -3.58 15.23
C SER A 183 49.06 -4.88 15.41
N LYS A 184 48.94 -5.55 16.58
CA LYS A 184 49.48 -6.91 16.80
C LYS A 184 48.73 -7.99 16.01
N PHE A 185 47.42 -7.84 15.84
CA PHE A 185 46.61 -8.65 14.93
C PHE A 185 47.00 -8.42 13.46
N GLU A 186 47.22 -7.15 13.08
CA GLU A 186 47.60 -6.70 11.73
C GLU A 186 48.98 -7.21 11.30
N SER A 187 49.90 -7.42 12.26
CA SER A 187 51.23 -7.98 12.03
C SER A 187 51.29 -9.51 12.06
N GLY A 188 50.17 -10.20 12.31
CA GLY A 188 50.09 -11.66 12.33
C GLY A 188 50.79 -12.31 13.54
N LEU A 189 51.02 -11.55 14.61
CA LEU A 189 51.79 -11.96 15.79
C LEU A 189 50.94 -12.61 16.91
N ILE A 190 49.64 -12.82 16.70
CA ILE A 190 48.74 -13.40 17.70
C ILE A 190 48.43 -14.86 17.34
N ASP A 191 48.61 -15.78 18.31
CA ASP A 191 48.17 -17.16 18.16
C ASP A 191 46.64 -17.22 18.23
N MET A 192 46.04 -17.45 17.06
CA MET A 192 44.59 -17.48 16.87
C MET A 192 43.94 -18.74 17.46
N ASN A 193 44.72 -19.71 17.97
CA ASN A 193 44.20 -20.93 18.61
C ASN A 193 43.49 -20.69 19.94
N ASP A 194 43.76 -19.57 20.62
CA ASP A 194 43.17 -19.27 21.92
C ASP A 194 41.93 -18.37 21.82
N LEU A 195 41.58 -17.83 20.65
CA LEU A 195 40.50 -16.85 20.51
C LEU A 195 39.12 -17.42 20.94
N ALA A 196 38.54 -16.88 22.01
CA ALA A 196 37.16 -17.18 22.37
C ALA A 196 36.22 -16.61 21.30
N LEU A 197 35.42 -17.46 20.64
CA LEU A 197 34.42 -17.02 19.66
C LEU A 197 33.10 -16.67 20.34
N PRO A 198 32.31 -15.72 19.80
CA PRO A 198 30.95 -15.50 20.27
C PRO A 198 30.11 -16.77 20.06
N THR A 199 29.30 -17.12 21.05
CA THR A 199 28.40 -18.28 20.95
C THR A 199 27.22 -18.00 20.01
N THR A 200 26.68 -19.04 19.40
CA THR A 200 25.47 -18.94 18.54
C THR A 200 24.30 -18.35 19.32
N LYS A 201 24.16 -18.72 20.60
CA LYS A 201 23.16 -18.17 21.53
C LYS A 201 23.34 -16.67 21.77
N GLU A 202 24.57 -16.19 21.97
CA GLU A 202 24.86 -14.74 22.08
C GLU A 202 24.41 -13.99 20.82
N ILE A 203 24.77 -14.52 19.63
CA ILE A 203 24.40 -13.93 18.33
C ILE A 203 22.88 -13.96 18.14
N LYS A 204 22.21 -15.06 18.49
CA LYS A 204 20.76 -15.21 18.38
C LYS A 204 20.00 -14.28 19.30
N GLN A 205 20.44 -14.13 20.55
CA GLN A 205 19.86 -13.17 21.48
C GLN A 205 19.95 -11.74 20.92
N PHE A 206 21.11 -11.36 20.41
CA PHE A 206 21.30 -10.07 19.77
C PHE A 206 20.40 -9.88 18.53
N SER A 207 20.32 -10.88 17.64
CA SER A 207 19.41 -10.87 16.49
C SER A 207 17.94 -10.73 16.91
N ASN A 208 17.50 -11.43 17.96
CA ASN A 208 16.14 -11.32 18.49
C ASN A 208 15.84 -9.91 19.03
N GLU A 209 16.83 -9.22 19.60
CA GLU A 209 16.68 -7.81 19.98
C GLU A 209 16.56 -6.90 18.74
N LEU A 210 17.33 -7.15 17.68
CA LEU A 210 17.23 -6.40 16.42
C LEU A 210 15.84 -6.52 15.78
N THR A 211 15.29 -7.74 15.71
CA THR A 211 13.97 -7.98 15.08
C THR A 211 12.79 -7.30 15.80
N LYS A 212 12.98 -6.91 17.08
CA LYS A 212 11.98 -6.17 17.87
C LYS A 212 12.01 -4.66 17.63
N LEU A 213 13.02 -4.15 16.91
CA LEU A 213 13.23 -2.72 16.69
C LEU A 213 13.03 -2.37 15.21
N ASP A 214 12.44 -1.20 14.94
CA ASP A 214 12.34 -0.67 13.57
C ASP A 214 13.62 0.06 13.11
N TYR A 215 14.63 0.14 13.99
CA TYR A 215 15.88 0.86 13.81
C TYR A 215 17.00 0.20 14.61
N MET A 216 18.26 0.46 14.23
CA MET A 216 19.42 -0.06 14.97
C MET A 216 19.36 0.36 16.45
N PRO A 217 19.47 -0.58 17.41
CA PRO A 217 19.36 -0.26 18.83
C PRO A 217 20.34 0.85 19.21
N SER A 218 19.85 1.86 19.94
CA SER A 218 20.67 2.97 20.45
C SER A 218 21.87 2.47 21.27
N LYS A 219 21.75 1.29 21.91
CA LYS A 219 22.83 0.60 22.64
C LYS A 219 24.04 0.23 21.76
N LEU A 220 23.89 0.16 20.44
CA LEU A 220 24.98 -0.10 19.51
C LEU A 220 25.61 1.19 18.95
N TRP A 221 24.97 2.34 19.11
CA TRP A 221 25.46 3.58 18.54
C TRP A 221 26.80 3.92 19.18
N GLN A 222 27.79 4.29 18.35
CA GLN A 222 29.16 4.61 18.80
C GLN A 222 29.92 3.44 19.45
N THR A 223 29.45 2.20 19.31
CA THR A 223 30.25 1.02 19.63
C THR A 223 31.22 0.68 18.48
N ASP A 224 32.24 -0.12 18.77
CA ASP A 224 33.16 -0.63 17.75
C ASP A 224 32.44 -1.43 16.63
N ALA A 225 31.31 -2.08 16.94
CA ALA A 225 30.46 -2.71 15.93
C ALA A 225 29.81 -1.68 14.98
N ASP A 226 29.35 -0.53 15.48
CA ASP A 226 28.82 0.54 14.62
C ASP A 226 29.92 1.16 13.76
N ILE A 227 31.15 1.28 14.27
CA ILE A 227 32.31 1.74 13.49
C ILE A 227 32.63 0.78 12.34
N ILE A 228 32.70 -0.54 12.61
CA ILE A 228 32.91 -1.56 11.56
C ILE A 228 31.83 -1.45 10.49
N ARG A 229 30.56 -1.40 10.91
CA ARG A 229 29.41 -1.29 10.01
C ARG A 229 29.46 -0.02 9.17
N LYS A 230 29.73 1.14 9.79
CA LYS A 230 29.88 2.43 9.10
C LYS A 230 31.02 2.37 8.09
N GLY A 231 32.17 1.82 8.47
CA GLY A 231 33.30 1.65 7.55
C GLY A 231 32.94 0.82 6.32
N TRP A 232 32.17 -0.27 6.48
CA TRP A 232 31.65 -1.03 5.35
C TRP A 232 30.70 -0.22 4.47
N LEU A 233 29.78 0.55 5.05
CA LEU A 233 28.88 1.40 4.29
C LEU A 233 29.62 2.48 3.50
N LEU A 234 30.66 3.08 4.08
CA LEU A 234 31.50 4.09 3.41
C LEU A 234 32.24 3.57 2.19
N THR A 235 32.37 2.24 2.03
CA THR A 235 33.02 1.67 0.84
C THR A 235 32.18 1.70 -0.42
N ASN A 236 30.85 1.86 -0.32
CA ASN A 236 29.89 1.63 -1.41
C ASN A 236 29.99 0.22 -2.05
N ARG A 237 30.56 -0.75 -1.32
CA ARG A 237 30.67 -2.16 -1.77
C ARG A 237 29.60 -3.06 -1.17
N PHE A 238 29.07 -2.71 0.01
CA PHE A 238 28.00 -3.47 0.67
C PHE A 238 26.64 -2.89 0.26
N ILE A 239 25.96 -3.58 -0.66
CA ILE A 239 24.76 -3.07 -1.33
C ILE A 239 23.53 -3.84 -0.82
N ASP A 240 22.56 -3.08 -0.30
CA ASP A 240 21.25 -3.61 0.01
C ASP A 240 20.35 -3.61 -1.25
N VAL A 241 20.16 -4.81 -1.83
CA VAL A 241 19.39 -4.98 -3.08
C VAL A 241 17.94 -4.55 -2.91
N ALA A 242 17.36 -4.70 -1.71
CA ALA A 242 15.97 -4.30 -1.46
C ALA A 242 15.76 -2.80 -1.71
N ARG A 243 16.76 -1.97 -1.42
CA ARG A 243 16.69 -0.50 -1.56
C ARG A 243 16.88 -0.01 -3.00
N LEU A 244 17.29 -0.87 -3.92
CA LEU A 244 17.31 -0.55 -5.36
C LEU A 244 15.89 -0.50 -5.94
N ASN A 245 14.89 -1.05 -5.25
CA ASN A 245 13.47 -0.90 -5.58
C ASN A 245 12.75 -0.23 -4.42
N GLU A 246 12.85 1.10 -4.32
CA GLU A 246 12.41 1.87 -3.15
C GLU A 246 10.95 1.59 -2.75
N LYS A 247 10.06 1.43 -3.75
CA LYS A 247 8.62 1.14 -3.54
C LYS A 247 8.37 -0.23 -2.90
N GLN A 248 9.27 -1.19 -3.10
CA GLN A 248 9.17 -2.56 -2.58
C GLN A 248 10.29 -2.90 -1.57
N SER A 249 11.04 -1.91 -1.11
CA SER A 249 12.20 -2.10 -0.21
C SER A 249 11.87 -2.77 1.11
N ARG A 250 10.60 -2.75 1.53
CA ARG A 250 10.09 -3.41 2.75
C ARG A 250 9.37 -4.73 2.47
N THR A 251 9.27 -5.14 1.20
CA THR A 251 8.64 -6.39 0.81
C THR A 251 9.61 -7.55 1.06
N PRO A 252 9.20 -8.66 1.69
CA PRO A 252 10.09 -9.80 1.91
C PRO A 252 10.58 -10.43 0.60
N LEU A 253 11.83 -10.91 0.57
CA LEU A 253 12.44 -11.58 -0.59
C LEU A 253 11.52 -12.67 -1.17
N ASN A 254 11.06 -13.58 -0.30
CA ASN A 254 10.17 -14.68 -0.66
C ASN A 254 8.90 -14.24 -1.37
N ARG A 255 8.35 -13.06 -1.04
CA ARG A 255 7.16 -12.54 -1.72
C ARG A 255 7.49 -12.06 -3.14
N LEU A 256 8.62 -11.40 -3.34
CA LEU A 256 9.03 -10.92 -4.67
C LEU A 256 9.41 -12.06 -5.61
N VAL A 257 10.12 -13.07 -5.11
CA VAL A 257 10.45 -14.25 -5.93
C VAL A 257 9.24 -15.13 -6.20
N ALA A 258 8.28 -15.17 -5.26
CA ALA A 258 6.98 -15.79 -5.51
C ALA A 258 6.27 -15.11 -6.68
N GLN A 259 6.26 -13.77 -6.73
CA GLN A 259 5.73 -12.99 -7.85
C GLN A 259 6.46 -13.22 -9.16
N LEU A 260 7.73 -13.63 -9.14
CA LEU A 260 8.48 -14.04 -10.33
C LEU A 260 8.24 -15.51 -10.73
N GLY A 261 7.41 -16.25 -9.98
CA GLY A 261 7.17 -17.68 -10.26
C GLY A 261 8.30 -18.61 -9.81
N LEU A 262 9.25 -18.12 -9.01
CA LEU A 262 10.38 -18.92 -8.51
C LEU A 262 9.98 -19.77 -7.30
N ASN A 263 10.89 -20.63 -6.86
CA ASN A 263 10.71 -21.38 -5.62
C ASN A 263 10.49 -20.43 -4.44
N ILE A 264 9.65 -20.85 -3.51
CA ILE A 264 9.46 -20.18 -2.23
C ILE A 264 10.01 -21.13 -1.18
N ASN A 265 11.19 -20.80 -0.62
CA ASN A 265 11.97 -21.69 0.24
C ASN A 265 11.09 -22.40 1.27
N ALA A 266 10.95 -23.72 1.11
CA ALA A 266 10.17 -24.62 1.97
C ALA A 266 10.80 -24.85 3.35
N ASN A 267 12.07 -24.46 3.51
CA ASN A 267 12.98 -24.98 4.52
C ASN A 267 13.29 -23.99 5.65
N THR A 268 12.37 -23.06 5.95
CA THR A 268 12.43 -22.40 7.27
C THR A 268 11.96 -23.40 8.30
N ILE A 269 12.91 -24.20 8.80
CA ILE A 269 12.77 -24.89 10.09
C ILE A 269 12.20 -23.85 11.06
N PHE A 270 11.07 -24.21 11.67
CA PHE A 270 10.33 -23.31 12.54
C PHE A 270 11.28 -22.67 13.56
N VAL A 271 11.18 -21.35 13.71
CA VAL A 271 12.02 -20.56 14.61
C VAL A 271 12.00 -21.20 16.01
N GLY A 272 13.11 -21.78 16.44
CA GLY A 272 13.29 -22.25 17.83
C GLY A 272 13.51 -23.75 18.03
N THR A 273 13.61 -24.58 16.99
CA THR A 273 14.03 -25.98 17.15
C THR A 273 15.53 -26.13 16.90
N SER A 274 16.28 -26.69 17.86
CA SER A 274 17.69 -27.04 17.67
C SER A 274 17.85 -27.97 16.47
N LEU A 275 18.86 -27.72 15.63
CA LEU A 275 19.21 -28.64 14.53
C LEU A 275 19.80 -29.91 15.14
N GLU A 276 19.25 -31.08 14.82
CA GLU A 276 19.64 -32.34 15.47
C GLU A 276 20.56 -33.21 14.60
N ASN A 277 20.44 -33.07 13.29
CA ASN A 277 21.12 -33.96 12.34
C ASN A 277 21.68 -33.22 11.11
N ILE A 278 22.49 -33.93 10.32
CA ILE A 278 23.15 -33.39 9.13
C ILE A 278 22.17 -32.93 8.05
N ASN A 279 21.00 -33.58 7.93
CA ASN A 279 20.00 -33.19 6.94
C ASN A 279 19.38 -31.84 7.28
N ASP A 280 19.14 -31.56 8.57
CA ASP A 280 18.63 -30.27 9.03
C ASP A 280 19.61 -29.15 8.67
N VAL A 281 20.90 -29.33 9.01
CA VAL A 281 21.97 -28.38 8.69
C VAL A 281 22.08 -28.19 7.17
N ALA A 282 22.04 -29.28 6.39
CA ALA A 282 22.10 -29.19 4.94
C ALA A 282 20.90 -28.44 4.36
N ASN A 283 19.69 -28.63 4.90
CA ASN A 283 18.49 -27.93 4.45
C ASN A 283 18.57 -26.42 4.73
N VAL A 284 19.14 -26.01 5.88
CA VAL A 284 19.40 -24.60 6.21
C VAL A 284 20.43 -24.00 5.25
N ILE A 285 21.51 -24.71 4.96
CA ILE A 285 22.52 -24.27 3.99
C ILE A 285 21.92 -24.10 2.60
N LEU A 286 21.13 -25.07 2.13
CA LEU A 286 20.45 -25.01 0.84
C LEU A 286 19.52 -23.80 0.75
N ALA A 287 18.73 -23.54 1.79
CA ALA A 287 17.83 -22.38 1.84
C ALA A 287 18.59 -21.05 1.79
N SER A 288 19.75 -20.96 2.46
CA SER A 288 20.60 -19.77 2.43
C SER A 288 21.27 -19.56 1.06
N ILE A 289 21.71 -20.64 0.40
CA ILE A 289 22.20 -20.57 -0.98
C ILE A 289 21.07 -20.14 -1.93
N GLU A 290 19.86 -20.66 -1.74
CA GLU A 290 18.69 -20.28 -2.53
C GLU A 290 18.38 -18.78 -2.39
N ASN A 291 18.48 -18.21 -1.18
CA ASN A 291 18.36 -16.76 -0.95
C ASN A 291 19.41 -15.95 -1.73
N ASN A 292 20.65 -16.44 -1.85
CA ASN A 292 21.68 -15.78 -2.66
C ASN A 292 21.31 -15.76 -4.14
N LEU A 293 20.84 -16.90 -4.67
CA LEU A 293 20.40 -17.04 -6.06
C LEU A 293 19.16 -16.18 -6.35
N HIS A 294 18.22 -16.13 -5.42
CA HIS A 294 17.06 -15.26 -5.45
C HIS A 294 17.43 -13.78 -5.45
N THR A 295 18.39 -13.39 -4.59
CA THR A 295 18.91 -12.01 -4.55
C THR A 295 19.61 -11.64 -5.86
N LEU A 296 20.40 -12.55 -6.43
CA LEU A 296 21.01 -12.39 -7.75
C LEU A 296 19.94 -12.22 -8.85
N THR A 297 18.92 -13.07 -8.85
CA THR A 297 17.84 -13.02 -9.83
C THR A 297 17.07 -11.69 -9.75
N LEU A 298 16.76 -11.22 -8.54
CA LEU A 298 16.17 -9.89 -8.35
C LEU A 298 17.11 -8.78 -8.81
N PHE A 299 18.40 -8.85 -8.46
CA PHE A 299 19.37 -7.86 -8.89
C PHE A 299 19.46 -7.78 -10.41
N GLN A 300 19.40 -8.92 -11.12
CA GLN A 300 19.39 -9.00 -12.58
C GLN A 300 18.07 -8.55 -13.22
N HIS A 301 17.00 -8.39 -12.45
CA HIS A 301 15.73 -7.90 -12.98
C HIS A 301 15.88 -6.45 -13.48
N PRO A 302 15.30 -6.08 -14.65
CA PRO A 302 15.52 -4.77 -15.28
C PRO A 302 15.29 -3.57 -14.36
N VAL A 303 14.29 -3.62 -13.48
CA VAL A 303 14.00 -2.57 -12.49
C VAL A 303 15.17 -2.34 -11.53
N TYR A 304 15.77 -3.41 -11.00
CA TYR A 304 16.88 -3.30 -10.04
C TYR A 304 18.17 -2.89 -10.75
N GLN A 305 18.45 -3.48 -11.93
CA GLN A 305 19.61 -3.09 -12.76
C GLN A 305 19.55 -1.63 -13.18
N SER A 306 18.40 -1.16 -13.66
CA SER A 306 18.25 0.23 -14.13
C SER A 306 18.49 1.20 -12.98
N ASN A 307 17.88 0.96 -11.81
CA ASN A 307 18.08 1.81 -10.64
C ASN A 307 19.53 1.76 -10.12
N TYR A 308 20.18 0.59 -10.16
CA TYR A 308 21.59 0.46 -9.83
C TYR A 308 22.47 1.32 -10.75
N LYS A 309 22.31 1.18 -12.08
CA LYS A 309 23.06 1.96 -13.08
C LYS A 309 22.80 3.46 -12.93
N ILE A 310 21.53 3.86 -12.81
CA ILE A 310 21.13 5.27 -12.67
C ILE A 310 21.81 5.89 -11.45
N LYS A 311 21.76 5.21 -10.29
CA LYS A 311 22.34 5.75 -9.06
C LYS A 311 23.88 5.73 -9.09
N MET A 312 24.50 4.72 -9.69
CA MET A 312 25.95 4.73 -9.94
C MET A 312 26.36 5.92 -10.82
N ASN A 313 25.61 6.20 -11.89
CA ASN A 313 25.84 7.33 -12.78
C ASN A 313 25.69 8.67 -12.04
N LEU A 314 24.67 8.80 -11.19
CA LEU A 314 24.47 9.99 -10.35
C LEU A 314 25.64 10.22 -9.37
N LEU A 315 26.09 9.17 -8.68
CA LEU A 315 27.24 9.28 -7.76
C LEU A 315 28.52 9.69 -8.49
N LYS A 316 28.72 9.21 -9.71
CA LYS A 316 29.86 9.56 -10.57
C LYS A 316 29.79 11.01 -11.03
N ASN A 317 28.63 11.44 -11.52
CA ASN A 317 28.45 12.76 -12.14
C ASN A 317 28.30 13.89 -11.11
N TYR A 318 27.95 13.55 -9.86
CA TYR A 318 27.78 14.51 -8.77
C TYR A 318 28.64 14.16 -7.56
N PRO A 319 29.94 14.50 -7.58
CA PRO A 319 30.87 14.23 -6.47
C PRO A 319 30.44 14.83 -5.13
N VAL A 320 29.59 15.85 -5.15
CA VAL A 320 29.01 16.48 -3.96
C VAL A 320 28.22 15.52 -3.07
N THR A 321 27.75 14.41 -3.63
CA THR A 321 27.07 13.32 -2.92
C THR A 321 28.04 12.45 -2.10
N ILE A 322 29.34 12.56 -2.33
CA ILE A 322 30.39 11.72 -1.75
C ILE A 322 31.35 12.52 -0.87
N TYR A 323 31.78 13.69 -1.33
CA TYR A 323 32.92 14.42 -0.75
C TYR A 323 32.50 15.69 -0.02
N GLU A 324 33.31 16.09 0.95
CA GLU A 324 33.27 17.36 1.68
C GLU A 324 33.46 18.56 0.72
N PRO A 325 33.01 19.77 1.08
CA PRO A 325 33.15 20.93 0.20
C PRO A 325 34.63 21.34 0.07
N LYS A 326 34.98 21.95 -1.07
CA LYS A 326 36.22 22.74 -1.14
C LYS A 326 36.12 23.92 -0.18
N GLU A 327 37.25 24.32 0.38
CA GLU A 327 37.30 25.48 1.27
C GLU A 327 36.68 26.73 0.61
N GLY A 328 35.75 27.37 1.31
CA GLY A 328 35.01 28.53 0.80
C GLY A 328 33.92 28.24 -0.24
N SER A 329 33.75 26.99 -0.69
CA SER A 329 32.73 26.62 -1.66
C SER A 329 31.47 26.04 -1.01
N SER A 330 30.31 26.35 -1.57
CA SER A 330 29.01 25.78 -1.16
C SER A 330 28.40 24.85 -2.20
N ILE A 331 29.11 24.62 -3.31
CA ILE A 331 28.66 23.78 -4.43
C ILE A 331 29.76 22.87 -4.99
N GLU A 332 31.05 23.16 -4.77
CA GLU A 332 32.13 22.35 -5.30
C GLU A 332 32.65 21.36 -4.26
N ALA A 333 32.83 20.12 -4.69
CA ALA A 333 33.37 19.03 -3.89
C ALA A 333 34.91 19.01 -3.89
N ASN A 334 35.50 18.71 -2.73
CA ASN A 334 36.91 18.39 -2.60
C ASN A 334 37.13 16.91 -2.94
N VAL A 335 37.37 16.61 -4.21
CA VAL A 335 37.51 15.24 -4.74
C VAL A 335 38.87 14.64 -4.39
N GLN A 336 39.05 14.33 -3.10
CA GLN A 336 40.24 13.66 -2.55
C GLN A 336 39.80 12.47 -1.68
N PRO A 337 40.51 11.32 -1.70
CA PRO A 337 40.10 10.14 -0.92
C PRO A 337 39.98 10.37 0.60
N ASN A 338 40.74 11.35 1.14
CA ASN A 338 40.69 11.74 2.55
C ASN A 338 39.60 12.81 2.86
N SER A 339 38.81 13.21 1.86
CA SER A 339 37.76 14.23 1.98
C SER A 339 36.37 13.62 1.77
N VAL A 340 36.23 12.31 2.04
CA VAL A 340 34.94 11.60 1.95
C VAL A 340 34.08 11.96 3.16
N LYS A 341 32.82 12.31 2.90
CA LYS A 341 31.84 12.60 3.94
C LYS A 341 31.55 11.40 4.82
N SER A 342 31.40 11.64 6.11
CA SER A 342 30.97 10.61 7.08
C SER A 342 29.57 10.04 6.79
N ASP A 343 28.76 10.80 6.06
CA ASP A 343 27.40 10.48 5.64
C ASP A 343 27.26 10.39 4.12
N ARG A 344 28.35 10.10 3.39
CA ARG A 344 28.33 9.95 1.92
C ARG A 344 27.17 9.08 1.46
N LEU A 345 26.66 9.40 0.27
CA LEU A 345 25.64 8.59 -0.36
C LEU A 345 26.27 7.39 -1.08
N THR A 346 25.51 6.29 -1.11
CA THR A 346 25.86 5.04 -1.78
C THR A 346 24.77 4.68 -2.80
N VAL A 347 25.02 3.68 -3.63
CA VAL A 347 24.11 3.30 -4.73
C VAL A 347 22.71 2.89 -4.26
N ASP A 348 22.59 2.46 -3.01
CA ASP A 348 21.35 2.07 -2.36
C ASP A 348 20.82 3.16 -1.39
N SER A 349 21.31 4.40 -1.53
CA SER A 349 20.66 5.60 -0.99
C SER A 349 19.34 5.87 -1.70
N THR A 350 18.41 6.54 -1.00
CA THR A 350 17.12 6.94 -1.60
C THR A 350 17.33 8.05 -2.62
N SER A 351 16.47 8.07 -3.63
CA SER A 351 16.47 9.11 -4.67
C SER A 351 16.25 10.51 -4.06
N SER A 352 15.50 10.58 -2.96
CA SER A 352 15.27 11.83 -2.21
C SER A 352 16.55 12.38 -1.55
N LYS A 353 17.41 11.51 -0.99
CA LYS A 353 18.72 11.93 -0.47
C LYS A 353 19.65 12.39 -1.58
N LEU A 354 19.68 11.66 -2.70
CA LEU A 354 20.50 12.01 -3.86
C LEU A 354 20.11 13.38 -4.40
N VAL A 355 18.82 13.63 -4.65
CA VAL A 355 18.38 14.91 -5.19
C VAL A 355 18.62 16.07 -4.21
N SER A 356 18.39 15.88 -2.90
CA SER A 356 18.69 16.91 -1.91
C SER A 356 20.19 17.26 -1.89
N ALA A 357 21.06 16.25 -1.98
CA ALA A 357 22.51 16.46 -1.99
C ALA A 357 23.02 17.02 -3.33
N ILE A 358 22.28 16.88 -4.42
CA ILE A 358 22.66 17.43 -5.73
C ILE A 358 22.20 18.89 -5.85
N ILE A 359 20.96 19.19 -5.46
CA ILE A 359 20.39 20.54 -5.55
C ILE A 359 20.99 21.47 -4.49
N ALA A 360 21.18 20.98 -3.26
CA ALA A 360 21.67 21.77 -2.13
C ALA A 360 22.72 20.99 -1.32
N PRO A 361 23.94 20.83 -1.87
CA PRO A 361 24.93 19.85 -1.39
C PRO A 361 25.49 20.14 0.00
N TYR A 362 25.74 21.42 0.31
CA TYR A 362 26.47 21.82 1.52
C TYR A 362 25.76 22.91 2.32
N LYS A 363 24.81 23.62 1.72
CA LYS A 363 24.04 24.68 2.38
C LYS A 363 22.55 24.48 2.11
N LYS A 364 21.78 24.49 3.19
CA LYS A 364 20.32 24.41 3.14
C LYS A 364 19.74 25.65 2.46
N LEU A 365 18.77 25.43 1.58
CA LEU A 365 18.00 26.48 0.93
C LEU A 365 16.96 27.06 1.89
N THR A 366 16.67 28.35 1.71
CA THR A 366 15.62 29.05 2.46
C THR A 366 14.32 29.01 1.67
N ASP A 367 13.23 28.65 2.34
CA ASP A 367 11.88 28.69 1.78
C ASP A 367 11.29 30.10 1.86
N LYS A 368 10.24 30.39 1.07
CA LYS A 368 9.47 31.64 1.21
C LYS A 368 8.83 31.71 2.58
N PRO A 369 8.64 32.91 3.15
CA PRO A 369 8.08 33.04 4.50
C PRO A 369 6.62 32.56 4.60
N ALA A 370 5.87 32.59 3.49
CA ALA A 370 4.50 32.12 3.40
C ALA A 370 4.15 31.68 1.97
N VAL A 371 3.01 31.00 1.83
CA VAL A 371 2.41 30.60 0.55
C VAL A 371 2.09 31.85 -0.28
N SER A 372 2.52 31.87 -1.55
CA SER A 372 2.33 32.99 -2.49
C SER A 372 1.88 32.45 -3.84
N LEU A 373 0.81 33.02 -4.40
CA LEU A 373 0.24 32.58 -5.68
C LEU A 373 0.68 33.46 -6.86
N MET A 374 1.76 34.24 -6.68
CA MET A 374 2.38 35.02 -7.75
C MET A 374 3.10 34.10 -8.74
N TYR A 375 2.84 34.31 -10.03
CA TYR A 375 3.38 33.51 -11.12
C TYR A 375 3.64 34.36 -12.38
N PRO A 376 4.73 34.09 -13.12
CA PRO A 376 5.90 33.31 -12.67
C PRO A 376 6.69 34.08 -11.57
N SER A 377 7.85 33.58 -11.15
CA SER A 377 8.74 34.35 -10.26
C SER A 377 9.16 35.65 -10.94
N GLU A 378 9.47 36.70 -10.16
CA GLU A 378 9.93 37.99 -10.70
C GLU A 378 11.14 37.84 -11.64
N LYS A 379 12.08 36.97 -11.27
CA LYS A 379 13.24 36.62 -12.10
C LYS A 379 12.82 36.07 -13.46
N VAL A 380 11.95 35.05 -13.48
CA VAL A 380 11.50 34.41 -14.72
C VAL A 380 10.59 35.33 -15.53
N ALA A 381 9.79 36.16 -14.87
CA ALA A 381 8.93 37.16 -15.52
C ALA A 381 9.77 38.17 -16.31
N ASN A 382 10.86 38.66 -15.71
CA ASN A 382 11.83 39.54 -16.37
C ASN A 382 12.51 38.87 -17.57
N GLU A 383 12.87 37.58 -17.47
CA GLU A 383 13.45 36.81 -18.59
C GLU A 383 12.47 36.62 -19.75
N LEU A 384 11.17 36.47 -19.46
CA LEU A 384 10.11 36.31 -20.45
C LEU A 384 9.55 37.63 -20.98
N GLY A 385 9.89 38.76 -20.37
CA GLY A 385 9.34 40.08 -20.71
C GLY A 385 7.85 40.23 -20.36
N ILE A 386 7.41 39.63 -19.26
CA ILE A 386 6.02 39.69 -18.75
C ILE A 386 6.00 40.15 -17.29
N GLU A 387 4.85 40.62 -16.81
CA GLU A 387 4.65 40.97 -15.40
C GLU A 387 4.14 39.76 -14.61
N PRO A 388 4.65 39.49 -13.39
CA PRO A 388 4.06 38.50 -12.49
C PRO A 388 2.61 38.85 -12.14
N PHE A 389 1.74 37.83 -12.06
CA PHE A 389 0.35 37.99 -11.64
C PHE A 389 -0.04 36.97 -10.56
N ASP A 390 -1.05 37.29 -9.74
CA ASP A 390 -1.60 36.33 -8.78
C ASP A 390 -2.58 35.39 -9.52
N VAL A 391 -2.25 34.09 -9.58
CA VAL A 391 -3.02 33.10 -10.33
C VAL A 391 -4.45 32.93 -9.80
N LEU A 392 -4.67 33.16 -8.50
CA LEU A 392 -6.01 33.06 -7.91
C LEU A 392 -6.90 34.23 -8.33
N GLU A 393 -6.34 35.45 -8.31
CA GLU A 393 -7.04 36.65 -8.78
C GLU A 393 -7.32 36.57 -10.28
N ASP A 394 -6.32 36.16 -11.07
CA ASP A 394 -6.44 35.99 -12.52
C ASP A 394 -7.48 34.89 -12.87
N SER A 395 -7.50 33.78 -12.13
CA SER A 395 -8.52 32.74 -12.31
C SER A 395 -9.94 33.23 -12.00
N MET A 396 -10.11 34.05 -10.96
CA MET A 396 -11.39 34.68 -10.63
C MET A 396 -11.82 35.67 -11.72
N ALA A 397 -10.92 36.54 -12.17
CA ALA A 397 -11.20 37.48 -13.25
C ALA A 397 -11.61 36.74 -14.54
N TRP A 398 -10.87 35.69 -14.90
CA TRP A 398 -11.20 34.85 -16.04
C TRP A 398 -12.56 34.16 -15.89
N ALA A 399 -12.89 33.66 -14.70
CA ALA A 399 -14.19 33.06 -14.43
C ALA A 399 -15.32 34.07 -14.63
N ILE A 400 -15.19 35.28 -14.10
CA ILE A 400 -16.16 36.37 -14.25
C ILE A 400 -16.41 36.72 -15.73
N GLU A 401 -15.35 36.73 -16.53
CA GLU A 401 -15.43 37.07 -17.96
C GLU A 401 -16.05 35.95 -18.80
N ASN A 402 -15.75 34.68 -18.49
CA ASN A 402 -16.02 33.57 -19.41
C ASN A 402 -17.16 32.64 -18.96
N ILE A 403 -17.53 32.65 -17.67
CA ILE A 403 -18.56 31.78 -17.12
C ILE A 403 -19.79 32.63 -16.75
N PRO A 404 -21.01 32.23 -17.16
CA PRO A 404 -22.22 32.90 -16.69
C PRO A 404 -22.28 32.92 -15.15
N ASN A 405 -22.39 34.11 -14.54
CA ASN A 405 -22.28 34.28 -13.08
C ASN A 405 -21.00 33.68 -12.47
N GLY A 406 -19.89 33.80 -13.20
CA GLY A 406 -18.60 33.21 -12.86
C GLY A 406 -18.06 33.56 -11.47
N GLN A 407 -18.36 34.76 -10.95
CA GLN A 407 -17.97 35.14 -9.57
C GLN A 407 -18.55 34.15 -8.56
N GLN A 408 -19.87 33.95 -8.58
CA GLN A 408 -20.55 33.03 -7.67
C GLN A 408 -20.10 31.58 -7.92
N ALA A 409 -19.87 31.24 -9.19
CA ALA A 409 -19.43 29.91 -9.58
C ALA A 409 -17.95 29.60 -9.22
N PHE A 410 -17.14 30.58 -8.84
CA PHE A 410 -15.74 30.34 -8.46
C PHE A 410 -15.43 30.71 -7.00
N GLN A 411 -16.31 31.48 -6.35
CA GLN A 411 -16.13 31.96 -4.98
C GLN A 411 -15.72 30.87 -3.96
N PRO A 412 -16.30 29.65 -3.95
CA PRO A 412 -15.90 28.65 -2.96
C PRO A 412 -14.46 28.16 -3.11
N ILE A 413 -13.96 28.06 -4.35
CA ILE A 413 -12.56 27.70 -4.64
C ILE A 413 -11.64 28.87 -4.23
N TYR A 414 -12.07 30.10 -4.55
CA TYR A 414 -11.37 31.31 -4.17
C TYR A 414 -11.20 31.41 -2.65
N ASP A 415 -12.28 31.27 -1.88
CA ASP A 415 -12.25 31.34 -0.42
C ASP A 415 -11.36 30.26 0.19
N PHE A 416 -11.42 29.04 -0.36
CA PHE A 416 -10.61 27.92 0.09
C PHE A 416 -9.11 28.19 -0.02
N TYR A 417 -8.65 28.68 -1.18
CA TYR A 417 -7.23 28.98 -1.40
C TYR A 417 -6.78 30.33 -0.85
N SER A 418 -7.66 31.35 -0.84
CA SER A 418 -7.35 32.66 -0.27
C SER A 418 -7.07 32.57 1.23
N ALA A 419 -7.69 31.62 1.94
CA ALA A 419 -7.39 31.35 3.35
C ALA A 419 -6.01 30.71 3.58
N ILE A 420 -5.41 30.09 2.55
CA ILE A 420 -4.07 29.48 2.62
C ILE A 420 -3.00 30.48 2.17
N ARG A 421 -3.32 31.33 1.18
CA ARG A 421 -2.44 32.41 0.68
C ARG A 421 -2.01 33.31 1.83
N GLY A 422 -0.70 33.56 1.97
CA GLY A 422 -0.14 34.36 3.05
C GLY A 422 0.05 33.61 4.38
N CYS A 423 -0.24 32.31 4.46
CA CYS A 423 0.10 31.49 5.63
C CYS A 423 1.45 30.79 5.48
N ASN A 424 2.12 30.57 6.61
CA ASN A 424 3.30 29.72 6.73
C ASN A 424 2.91 28.29 7.10
N VAL A 425 3.22 27.34 6.23
CA VAL A 425 3.05 25.88 6.42
C VAL A 425 4.38 25.15 6.63
N ASN A 426 5.50 25.87 6.58
CA ASN A 426 6.81 25.34 6.87
C ASN A 426 7.12 25.51 8.38
N ASP A 427 6.99 24.41 9.12
CA ASP A 427 7.19 24.43 10.57
C ASP A 427 8.61 24.77 11.02
N GLU A 428 9.61 24.66 10.14
CA GLU A 428 11.00 25.04 10.46
C GLU A 428 11.25 26.54 10.31
N LEU A 429 10.39 27.27 9.60
CA LEU A 429 10.46 28.71 9.50
C LEU A 429 9.75 29.36 10.69
N VAL A 430 10.53 30.05 11.53
CA VAL A 430 10.02 30.93 12.59
C VAL A 430 9.93 32.34 12.01
N ASN A 431 8.71 32.79 11.75
CA ASN A 431 8.41 34.12 11.21
C ASN A 431 7.05 34.62 11.72
N ASP A 432 6.72 35.87 11.41
CA ASP A 432 5.49 36.53 11.88
C ASP A 432 4.24 36.19 11.05
N TYR A 433 4.36 35.31 10.05
CA TYR A 433 3.24 34.94 9.19
C TYR A 433 2.30 33.96 9.91
N PRO A 434 0.98 34.06 9.68
CA PRO A 434 0.01 33.17 10.31
C PRO A 434 0.25 31.71 9.91
N LYS A 435 0.11 30.78 10.85
CA LYS A 435 0.14 29.34 10.57
C LYS A 435 -1.26 28.80 10.31
N ILE A 436 -1.37 27.80 9.43
CA ILE A 436 -2.64 27.13 9.13
C ILE A 436 -2.51 25.60 9.26
N ASN A 437 -3.50 24.97 9.88
CA ASN A 437 -3.61 23.51 9.88
C ASN A 437 -4.34 23.05 8.60
N LEU A 438 -3.55 22.76 7.56
CA LEU A 438 -4.05 22.35 6.24
C LEU A 438 -5.04 21.18 6.29
N LYS A 439 -4.80 20.20 7.18
CA LYS A 439 -5.69 19.03 7.30
C LYS A 439 -7.04 19.42 7.89
N ALA A 440 -7.05 20.26 8.93
CA ALA A 440 -8.28 20.75 9.51
C ALA A 440 -9.06 21.63 8.51
N HIS A 441 -8.35 22.52 7.80
CA HIS A 441 -8.91 23.36 6.74
C HIS A 441 -9.56 22.53 5.64
N GLN A 442 -8.85 21.56 5.06
CA GLN A 442 -9.38 20.63 4.05
C GLN A 442 -10.65 19.89 4.51
N LEU A 443 -10.74 19.51 5.79
CA LEU A 443 -11.90 18.79 6.32
C LEU A 443 -13.12 19.69 6.56
N GLN A 444 -12.94 21.01 6.64
CA GLN A 444 -14.03 21.95 6.87
C GLN A 444 -14.77 22.28 5.57
N HIS A 445 -14.06 22.37 4.45
CA HIS A 445 -14.61 22.78 3.16
C HIS A 445 -15.01 21.60 2.26
N ASN A 446 -16.12 21.75 1.53
CA ASN A 446 -16.42 20.89 0.39
C ASN A 446 -15.68 21.44 -0.83
N THR A 447 -14.65 20.73 -1.29
CA THR A 447 -13.81 21.16 -2.42
C THR A 447 -14.12 20.42 -3.71
N ASN A 448 -15.23 19.69 -3.76
CA ASN A 448 -15.75 19.05 -4.97
C ASN A 448 -16.58 20.07 -5.76
N TRP A 449 -16.22 20.30 -7.01
CA TRP A 449 -16.82 21.33 -7.85
C TRP A 449 -17.13 20.81 -9.25
N PHE A 450 -18.17 21.33 -9.88
CA PHE A 450 -18.53 20.97 -11.25
C PHE A 450 -17.97 21.95 -12.27
N TYR A 451 -17.48 21.42 -13.40
CA TYR A 451 -17.25 22.28 -14.56
C TYR A 451 -18.59 22.85 -15.05
N ARG A 452 -18.57 24.11 -15.50
CA ARG A 452 -19.76 24.87 -15.90
C ARG A 452 -19.93 24.91 -17.40
N LEU A 453 -21.16 24.77 -17.86
CA LEU A 453 -21.52 24.90 -19.28
C LEU A 453 -21.75 26.38 -19.62
N ASN A 454 -21.66 26.72 -20.91
CA ASN A 454 -22.02 28.05 -21.43
C ASN A 454 -23.55 28.22 -21.57
N GLU A 455 -24.28 27.77 -20.54
CA GLU A 455 -25.75 27.82 -20.43
C GLU A 455 -26.10 28.27 -19.02
N VAL A 456 -27.20 29.03 -18.89
CA VAL A 456 -27.73 29.44 -17.59
C VAL A 456 -28.94 28.58 -17.24
N ASP A 457 -28.98 28.08 -16.02
CA ASP A 457 -30.16 27.40 -15.47
C ASP A 457 -31.29 28.44 -15.29
N PRO A 458 -32.46 28.26 -15.93
CA PRO A 458 -33.55 29.23 -15.85
C PRO A 458 -34.14 29.41 -14.45
N GLN A 459 -34.00 28.43 -13.55
CA GLN A 459 -34.57 28.45 -12.20
C GLN A 459 -33.64 29.12 -11.20
N THR A 460 -32.35 28.81 -11.24
CA THR A 460 -31.37 29.37 -10.30
C THR A 460 -30.70 30.63 -10.83
N ASN A 461 -30.81 30.88 -12.13
CA ASN A 461 -30.04 31.89 -12.86
C ASN A 461 -28.52 31.67 -12.69
N GLU A 462 -28.05 30.45 -12.40
CA GLU A 462 -26.62 30.13 -12.29
C GLU A 462 -26.11 29.41 -13.55
N ALA A 463 -24.80 29.39 -13.78
CA ALA A 463 -24.25 28.54 -14.85
C ALA A 463 -24.56 27.06 -14.58
N LYS A 464 -25.13 26.41 -15.60
CA LYS A 464 -25.52 25.01 -15.53
C LYS A 464 -24.29 24.12 -15.28
N MET A 465 -24.43 23.18 -14.36
CA MET A 465 -23.37 22.21 -14.08
C MET A 465 -23.28 21.16 -15.20
N SER A 466 -22.05 20.75 -15.54
CA SER A 466 -21.80 19.57 -16.37
C SER A 466 -21.91 18.27 -15.56
N SER A 467 -21.82 17.11 -16.23
CA SER A 467 -21.66 15.82 -15.56
C SER A 467 -20.26 15.60 -14.95
N CYS A 468 -19.32 16.51 -15.21
CA CYS A 468 -17.92 16.34 -14.82
C CYS A 468 -17.60 17.19 -13.59
N MET A 469 -17.11 16.54 -12.54
CA MET A 469 -16.69 17.18 -11.30
C MET A 469 -15.16 17.11 -11.13
N VAL A 470 -14.65 18.01 -10.32
CA VAL A 470 -13.26 18.11 -9.95
C VAL A 470 -13.11 18.43 -8.46
N SER A 471 -12.23 17.72 -7.77
CA SER A 471 -11.94 17.88 -6.36
C SER A 471 -10.62 18.63 -6.19
N PHE A 472 -10.67 19.82 -5.58
CA PHE A 472 -9.49 20.59 -5.20
C PHE A 472 -8.94 20.13 -3.85
N SER A 473 -7.62 20.17 -3.67
CA SER A 473 -7.01 19.88 -2.37
C SER A 473 -5.68 20.57 -2.16
N VAL A 474 -5.11 20.41 -0.97
CA VAL A 474 -3.73 20.80 -0.68
C VAL A 474 -2.69 19.86 -1.35
N GLY A 475 -3.12 18.69 -1.85
CA GLY A 475 -2.25 17.69 -2.47
C GLY A 475 -2.25 17.67 -4.00
N GLY A 476 -3.39 17.96 -4.62
CA GLY A 476 -3.60 17.89 -6.07
C GLY A 476 -5.08 17.93 -6.46
N ILE A 477 -5.32 17.91 -7.76
CA ILE A 477 -6.65 17.97 -8.39
C ILE A 477 -7.07 16.59 -8.89
N HIS A 478 -8.33 16.20 -8.68
CA HIS A 478 -8.87 14.91 -9.12
C HIS A 478 -10.25 15.09 -9.76
N GLY A 479 -10.37 14.78 -11.04
CA GLY A 479 -11.61 14.88 -11.81
C GLY A 479 -12.22 13.51 -12.12
N GLN A 480 -13.55 13.45 -12.17
CA GLN A 480 -14.34 12.29 -12.56
C GLN A 480 -15.73 12.71 -13.06
N GLU A 481 -16.37 11.86 -13.86
CA GLU A 481 -17.77 12.02 -14.27
C GLU A 481 -18.74 11.44 -13.22
N ILE A 482 -19.94 12.02 -13.13
CA ILE A 482 -21.03 11.54 -12.29
C ILE A 482 -22.21 11.03 -13.13
N ASN A 483 -23.00 10.15 -12.52
CA ASN A 483 -24.18 9.59 -13.16
C ASN A 483 -25.35 10.57 -13.03
N MET A 484 -25.57 11.35 -14.09
CA MET A 484 -26.63 12.37 -14.13
C MET A 484 -28.03 11.77 -14.11
N ASP A 485 -28.25 10.59 -14.70
CA ASP A 485 -29.57 9.92 -14.71
C ASP A 485 -29.98 9.51 -13.29
N VAL A 486 -29.03 8.97 -12.52
CA VAL A 486 -29.24 8.63 -11.10
C VAL A 486 -29.46 9.89 -10.27
N LEU A 487 -28.76 10.99 -10.56
CA LEU A 487 -28.98 12.27 -9.90
C LEU A 487 -30.37 12.83 -10.18
N GLU A 488 -30.77 12.91 -11.45
CA GLU A 488 -32.09 13.42 -11.86
C GLU A 488 -33.23 12.59 -11.27
N SER A 489 -33.14 11.26 -11.34
CA SER A 489 -34.14 10.39 -10.73
C SER A 489 -34.19 10.52 -9.21
N THR A 490 -33.06 10.80 -8.56
CA THR A 490 -32.99 11.07 -7.12
C THR A 490 -33.62 12.42 -6.78
N LEU A 491 -33.34 13.46 -7.56
CA LEU A 491 -33.93 14.79 -7.39
C LEU A 491 -35.45 14.75 -7.57
N GLN A 492 -35.96 14.07 -8.60
CA GLN A 492 -37.39 13.87 -8.81
C GLN A 492 -38.06 13.14 -7.63
N LYS A 493 -37.39 12.12 -7.06
CA LYS A 493 -37.87 11.43 -5.86
C LYS A 493 -37.91 12.38 -4.65
N HIS A 494 -36.87 13.20 -4.45
CA HIS A 494 -36.82 14.19 -3.38
C HIS A 494 -37.92 15.26 -3.54
N GLU A 495 -38.12 15.79 -4.74
CA GLU A 495 -39.16 16.77 -5.04
C GLU A 495 -40.56 16.18 -4.78
N SER A 496 -40.80 14.94 -5.22
CA SER A 496 -42.05 14.23 -4.97
C SER A 496 -42.33 14.07 -3.48
N ILE A 497 -41.31 13.73 -2.67
CA ILE A 497 -41.42 13.62 -1.21
C ILE A 497 -41.70 14.99 -0.59
N ASN A 498 -40.98 16.04 -1.00
CA ASN A 498 -41.17 17.40 -0.49
C ASN A 498 -42.56 17.95 -0.82
N ASN A 499 -43.09 17.69 -2.02
CA ASN A 499 -44.44 18.06 -2.41
C ASN A 499 -45.48 17.37 -1.54
N VAL A 500 -45.31 16.08 -1.23
CA VAL A 500 -46.19 15.34 -0.30
C VAL A 500 -46.12 15.96 1.10
N ILE A 501 -44.93 16.29 1.61
CA ILE A 501 -44.75 16.93 2.92
C ILE A 501 -45.40 18.31 2.95
N HIS A 502 -45.24 19.12 1.91
CA HIS A 502 -45.86 20.43 1.79
C HIS A 502 -47.40 20.32 1.74
N GLN A 503 -47.93 19.38 0.97
CA GLN A 503 -49.37 19.10 0.93
C GLN A 503 -49.90 18.72 2.32
N LEU A 504 -49.24 17.79 3.02
CA LEU A 504 -49.59 17.39 4.38
C LEU A 504 -49.55 18.55 5.39
N ASN A 505 -48.56 19.44 5.26
CA ASN A 505 -48.43 20.62 6.12
C ASN A 505 -49.49 21.71 5.82
N SER A 506 -50.04 21.73 4.61
CA SER A 506 -51.05 22.71 4.18
C SER A 506 -52.50 22.31 4.50
N MET A 507 -52.74 21.07 4.94
CA MET A 507 -54.06 20.58 5.29
C MET A 507 -54.41 20.86 6.76
N ASN A 508 -55.66 21.23 7.03
CA ASN A 508 -56.18 21.29 8.39
C ASN A 508 -56.53 19.89 8.93
N GLN A 509 -56.66 19.76 10.25
CA GLN A 509 -56.94 18.46 10.92
C GLN A 509 -58.20 17.77 10.39
N GLN A 510 -59.23 18.54 9.99
CA GLN A 510 -60.48 18.01 9.46
C GLN A 510 -60.32 17.48 8.03
N GLN A 511 -59.49 18.10 7.20
CA GLN A 511 -59.18 17.66 5.83
C GLN A 511 -58.34 16.38 5.81
N ILE A 512 -57.35 16.26 6.71
CA ILE A 512 -56.55 15.03 6.88
C ILE A 512 -57.46 13.87 7.32
N ALA A 513 -58.40 14.12 8.24
CA ALA A 513 -59.37 13.13 8.70
C ALA A 513 -60.41 12.76 7.61
N LEU A 514 -60.82 13.70 6.76
CA LEU A 514 -61.77 13.48 5.67
C LEU A 514 -61.18 12.59 4.56
N ILE A 515 -59.93 12.83 4.16
CA ILE A 515 -59.22 12.01 3.15
C ILE A 515 -59.06 10.56 3.63
N TYR A 516 -58.77 10.37 4.92
CA TYR A 516 -58.69 9.04 5.54
C TYR A 516 -60.06 8.35 5.63
N ARG A 517 -61.15 9.12 5.81
CA ARG A 517 -62.54 8.63 5.85
C ARG A 517 -63.10 8.26 4.48
N GLU A 518 -62.86 9.10 3.48
CA GLU A 518 -63.45 8.97 2.15
C GLU A 518 -62.69 8.00 1.25
N ASN A 519 -61.43 7.69 1.58
CA ASN A 519 -60.68 6.64 0.92
C ASN A 519 -59.72 5.93 1.90
N PRO A 520 -60.20 4.94 2.67
CA PRO A 520 -59.33 4.12 3.52
C PRO A 520 -58.25 3.34 2.74
N THR A 521 -58.32 3.34 1.41
CA THR A 521 -57.36 2.73 0.47
C THR A 521 -56.55 3.74 -0.36
N VAL A 522 -56.69 5.07 -0.18
CA VAL A 522 -55.86 6.06 -0.91
C VAL A 522 -54.43 6.08 -0.36
N ASN A 523 -53.62 5.21 -0.97
CA ASN A 523 -52.41 5.49 -1.75
C ASN A 523 -51.30 6.42 -1.21
N ILE A 524 -51.30 6.80 0.07
CA ILE A 524 -50.11 7.36 0.74
C ILE A 524 -49.25 6.22 1.34
N PHE A 525 -49.89 5.07 1.63
CA PHE A 525 -49.29 3.89 2.28
C PHE A 525 -48.79 2.79 1.32
N THR A 526 -48.92 2.97 0.00
CA THR A 526 -48.36 2.05 -1.01
C THR A 526 -46.85 2.22 -1.19
N ASN A 527 -46.27 3.30 -0.67
CA ASN A 527 -44.83 3.45 -0.59
C ASN A 527 -44.27 2.49 0.49
N LYS A 528 -43.66 1.40 0.03
CA LYS A 528 -43.14 0.29 0.84
C LYS A 528 -42.19 0.75 1.96
N GLU A 529 -41.49 1.87 1.78
CA GLU A 529 -40.53 2.40 2.76
C GLU A 529 -41.23 3.24 3.85
N ILE A 530 -42.26 4.01 3.51
CA ILE A 530 -43.12 4.69 4.51
C ILE A 530 -43.83 3.64 5.38
N ARG A 531 -44.25 2.52 4.79
CA ARG A 531 -44.90 1.40 5.49
C ARG A 531 -43.96 0.72 6.51
N LYS A 532 -42.68 0.53 6.16
CA LYS A 532 -41.65 -0.02 7.08
C LYS A 532 -41.36 0.93 8.26
N LEU A 533 -41.29 2.24 8.01
CA LEU A 533 -40.91 3.22 9.03
C LEU A 533 -42.03 3.44 10.06
N ILE A 534 -43.30 3.42 9.64
CA ILE A 534 -44.46 3.53 10.55
C ILE A 534 -44.59 2.28 11.43
N LEU A 535 -44.39 1.08 10.86
CA LEU A 535 -44.45 -0.19 11.61
C LEU A 535 -43.30 -0.35 12.63
N ALA A 536 -42.14 0.25 12.36
CA ALA A 536 -40.98 0.20 13.24
C ALA A 536 -41.13 1.03 14.53
N ASP A 537 -41.99 2.06 14.58
CA ASP A 537 -42.18 2.88 15.79
C ASP A 537 -43.35 2.39 16.67
N VAL A 538 -44.42 1.83 16.06
CA VAL A 538 -45.55 1.24 16.81
C VAL A 538 -45.11 0.00 17.61
N THR A 539 -44.24 -0.84 17.04
CA THR A 539 -43.64 -1.99 17.74
C THR A 539 -42.61 -1.59 18.80
N TYR A 540 -42.05 -0.36 18.75
CA TYR A 540 -40.95 0.06 19.63
C TYR A 540 -41.35 0.97 20.80
N LYS A 541 -42.47 1.71 20.67
CA LYS A 541 -42.94 2.65 21.71
C LYS A 541 -44.09 2.14 22.58
N GLU A 542 -44.85 1.13 22.15
CA GLU A 542 -45.99 0.61 22.93
C GLU A 542 -45.85 -0.86 23.39
N ALA A 543 -44.67 -1.46 23.27
CA ALA A 543 -44.36 -2.63 24.09
C ALA A 543 -44.23 -2.17 25.56
N PRO A 544 -45.08 -2.61 26.50
CA PRO A 544 -45.10 -2.06 27.85
C PRO A 544 -43.74 -2.23 28.52
N MET A 545 -43.31 -1.17 29.21
CA MET A 545 -42.04 -1.04 29.93
C MET A 545 -41.73 -2.24 30.86
N ALA A 546 -42.74 -3.04 31.23
CA ALA A 546 -42.64 -4.29 31.98
C ALA A 546 -41.81 -5.40 31.30
N ILE A 547 -41.89 -5.55 29.95
CA ILE A 547 -41.12 -6.58 29.23
C ILE A 547 -39.62 -6.23 29.22
N ARG A 548 -39.28 -4.93 29.16
CA ARG A 548 -37.89 -4.44 29.22
C ARG A 548 -37.25 -4.66 30.59
N THR A 549 -38.03 -4.59 31.67
CA THR A 549 -37.52 -4.86 33.02
C THR A 549 -37.30 -6.38 33.23
N PHE A 550 -38.16 -7.23 32.65
CA PHE A 550 -38.04 -8.68 32.76
C PHE A 550 -36.87 -9.26 31.94
N ILE A 551 -36.57 -8.68 30.76
CA ILE A 551 -35.42 -9.11 29.93
C ILE A 551 -34.07 -8.69 30.53
N ASN A 552 -34.04 -7.65 31.37
CA ASN A 552 -32.81 -7.08 31.94
C ASN A 552 -32.59 -7.37 33.43
N SER A 553 -33.49 -8.09 34.11
CA SER A 553 -33.30 -8.49 35.51
C SER A 553 -32.64 -9.87 35.60
N ASP A 554 -31.47 -9.94 36.24
CA ASP A 554 -30.75 -11.16 36.64
C ASP A 554 -31.51 -11.94 37.75
N ALA A 555 -32.77 -12.30 37.51
CA ALA A 555 -33.51 -13.17 38.42
C ALA A 555 -33.13 -14.63 38.14
N ASP A 556 -32.59 -15.33 39.16
CA ASP A 556 -32.27 -16.75 39.08
C ASP A 556 -33.54 -17.57 38.84
N ILE A 557 -33.72 -18.05 37.61
CA ILE A 557 -34.93 -18.71 37.07
C ILE A 557 -35.18 -20.09 37.72
N ARG A 558 -34.31 -20.51 38.65
CA ARG A 558 -34.36 -21.82 39.32
C ARG A 558 -35.20 -21.85 40.60
N ASN A 559 -35.73 -20.71 41.07
CA ASN A 559 -36.62 -20.67 42.24
C ASN A 559 -38.00 -20.07 41.86
N PRO A 560 -39.06 -20.87 41.74
CA PRO A 560 -40.40 -20.38 41.40
C PRO A 560 -40.97 -19.37 42.41
N ALA A 561 -40.49 -19.35 43.65
CA ALA A 561 -40.97 -18.44 44.69
C ALA A 561 -40.41 -17.01 44.58
N SER A 562 -39.36 -16.77 43.77
CA SER A 562 -38.78 -15.43 43.58
C SER A 562 -39.30 -14.70 42.33
N VAL A 563 -40.16 -15.33 41.53
CA VAL A 563 -40.86 -14.62 40.44
C VAL A 563 -42.01 -13.83 41.06
N GLN A 564 -41.80 -12.53 41.31
CA GLN A 564 -42.92 -11.62 41.47
C GLN A 564 -43.63 -11.55 40.13
N TRP A 565 -44.78 -12.21 40.02
CA TRP A 565 -45.68 -12.03 38.88
C TRP A 565 -46.01 -10.54 38.77
N LEU A 566 -45.71 -9.96 37.60
CA LEU A 566 -46.10 -8.60 37.26
C LEU A 566 -47.61 -8.49 37.41
N LYS A 567 -48.08 -7.93 38.52
CA LYS A 567 -49.41 -7.35 38.59
C LYS A 567 -49.35 -6.10 37.73
N LEU A 568 -49.78 -6.21 36.48
CA LEU A 568 -50.24 -5.03 35.75
C LEU A 568 -51.36 -4.40 36.58
N ASP A 569 -51.45 -3.08 36.61
CA ASP A 569 -52.55 -2.42 37.32
C ASP A 569 -53.83 -2.59 36.48
N GLU A 570 -54.87 -3.13 37.12
CA GLU A 570 -56.18 -3.29 36.52
C GLU A 570 -56.75 -1.90 36.17
N PRO A 571 -57.36 -1.71 34.99
CA PRO A 571 -57.91 -0.41 34.62
C PRO A 571 -58.93 0.08 35.66
N SER A 572 -59.06 1.38 35.84
CA SER A 572 -59.94 1.96 36.87
C SER A 572 -61.42 1.83 36.49
N GLU A 573 -62.26 1.37 37.42
CA GLU A 573 -63.72 1.35 37.27
C GLU A 573 -64.35 2.74 37.15
N GLU A 574 -63.59 3.81 37.44
CA GLU A 574 -64.03 5.21 37.26
C GLU A 574 -63.97 5.69 35.80
N LEU A 575 -63.44 4.88 34.88
CA LEU A 575 -63.45 5.18 33.45
C LEU A 575 -64.87 5.08 32.86
N PRO A 576 -65.19 5.85 31.81
CA PRO A 576 -66.43 5.66 31.04
C PRO A 576 -66.61 4.19 30.65
N TYR A 577 -67.81 3.63 30.85
CA TYR A 577 -68.06 2.19 30.84
C TYR A 577 -67.49 1.43 29.63
N GLU A 578 -67.60 1.99 28.42
CA GLU A 578 -67.06 1.35 27.21
C GLU A 578 -65.52 1.41 27.14
N GLU A 579 -64.92 2.46 27.67
CA GLU A 579 -63.46 2.61 27.74
C GLU A 579 -62.87 1.67 28.81
N TYR A 580 -63.54 1.56 29.96
CA TYR A 580 -63.23 0.55 30.97
C TYR A 580 -63.35 -0.86 30.38
N ARG A 581 -64.44 -1.17 29.67
CA ARG A 581 -64.67 -2.52 29.12
C ARG A 581 -63.61 -2.95 28.11
N VAL A 582 -63.19 -2.05 27.22
CA VAL A 582 -62.15 -2.34 26.21
C VAL A 582 -60.78 -2.49 26.86
N GLN A 583 -60.42 -1.58 27.78
CA GLN A 583 -59.14 -1.67 28.48
C GLN A 583 -59.07 -2.90 29.39
N LYS A 584 -60.18 -3.26 30.04
CA LYS A 584 -60.31 -4.44 30.90
C LYS A 584 -60.20 -5.74 30.10
N ALA A 585 -60.88 -5.83 28.95
CA ALA A 585 -60.77 -7.00 28.07
C ALA A 585 -59.35 -7.17 27.49
N PHE A 586 -58.68 -6.06 27.15
CA PHE A 586 -57.30 -6.08 26.69
C PHE A 586 -56.32 -6.48 27.80
N TYR A 587 -56.52 -5.92 29.00
CA TYR A 587 -55.76 -6.26 30.21
C TYR A 587 -55.88 -7.75 30.56
N ASP A 588 -57.10 -8.30 30.56
CA ASP A 588 -57.37 -9.70 30.89
C ASP A 588 -56.72 -10.66 29.87
N LYS A 589 -56.74 -10.31 28.58
CA LYS A 589 -56.12 -11.13 27.52
C LYS A 589 -54.59 -11.06 27.52
N LEU A 590 -54.02 -9.91 27.87
CA LEU A 590 -52.57 -9.77 28.07
C LEU A 590 -52.07 -10.57 29.27
N GLN A 591 -52.84 -10.62 30.37
CA GLN A 591 -52.54 -11.49 31.50
C GLN A 591 -52.57 -12.98 31.09
N GLU A 592 -53.56 -13.40 30.30
CA GLU A 592 -53.67 -14.78 29.80
C GLU A 592 -52.47 -15.17 28.91
N LEU A 593 -52.09 -14.32 27.95
CA LEU A 593 -50.99 -14.57 27.03
C LEU A 593 -49.60 -14.52 27.71
N ALA A 594 -49.43 -13.62 28.68
CA ALA A 594 -48.21 -13.56 29.48
C ALA A 594 -48.05 -14.80 30.36
N TYR A 595 -49.17 -15.31 30.91
CA TYR A 595 -49.20 -16.54 31.70
C TYR A 595 -48.86 -17.78 30.86
N GLU A 596 -49.45 -17.93 29.66
CA GLU A 596 -49.15 -19.05 28.75
C GLU A 596 -47.70 -19.01 28.22
N SER A 597 -47.19 -17.84 27.87
CA SER A 597 -45.83 -17.67 27.35
C SER A 597 -44.76 -17.93 28.40
N ALA A 598 -45.02 -17.53 29.66
CA ALA A 598 -44.15 -17.87 30.79
C ALA A 598 -44.18 -19.38 31.12
N TYR A 599 -45.34 -20.02 31.00
CA TYR A 599 -45.53 -21.46 31.25
C TYR A 599 -44.82 -22.34 30.20
N GLU A 600 -44.81 -21.93 28.92
CA GLU A 600 -44.16 -22.66 27.81
C GLU A 600 -42.65 -22.42 27.71
N LYS A 601 -42.16 -21.23 28.08
CA LYS A 601 -40.71 -20.94 28.16
C LYS A 601 -40.01 -21.75 29.26
N TYR A 602 -40.78 -22.19 30.25
CA TYR A 602 -40.34 -23.18 31.24
C TYR A 602 -40.20 -24.60 30.64
N ARG A 603 -40.77 -24.85 29.45
CA ARG A 603 -40.87 -26.18 28.86
C ARG A 603 -39.89 -26.48 27.72
N GLU A 604 -39.56 -25.58 26.77
CA GLU A 604 -38.56 -25.90 25.72
C GLU A 604 -38.02 -24.73 24.84
N ASN A 605 -36.75 -24.83 24.40
CA ASN A 605 -35.96 -23.85 23.64
C ASN A 605 -36.32 -23.73 22.14
N GLY A 606 -37.28 -22.87 21.74
CA GLY A 606 -37.54 -22.62 20.31
C GLY A 606 -38.20 -21.27 19.99
N THR A 607 -37.44 -20.36 19.37
CA THR A 607 -37.79 -18.94 19.11
C THR A 607 -38.83 -18.69 18.00
N VAL A 608 -39.43 -19.72 17.40
CA VAL A 608 -40.18 -19.55 16.13
C VAL A 608 -41.68 -19.29 16.31
N LEU A 609 -42.30 -19.69 17.43
CA LEU A 609 -43.75 -19.50 17.65
C LEU A 609 -44.14 -18.14 18.26
N VAL A 610 -43.18 -17.39 18.80
CA VAL A 610 -43.43 -16.06 19.38
C VAL A 610 -43.80 -15.04 18.28
N LEU A 611 -43.18 -15.13 17.10
CA LEU A 611 -43.44 -14.20 16.00
C LEU A 611 -44.84 -14.37 15.40
N GLN A 612 -45.33 -15.60 15.26
CA GLN A 612 -46.69 -15.83 14.73
C GLN A 612 -47.80 -15.39 15.69
N ARG A 613 -47.56 -15.45 17.02
CA ARG A 613 -48.53 -14.96 18.01
C ARG A 613 -48.43 -13.44 18.23
N VAL A 614 -47.25 -12.85 18.05
CA VAL A 614 -47.10 -11.39 17.93
C VAL A 614 -47.81 -10.90 16.67
N GLU A 615 -47.72 -11.58 15.53
CA GLU A 615 -48.50 -11.25 14.32
C GLU A 615 -50.02 -11.36 14.54
N GLN A 616 -50.50 -12.32 15.36
CA GLN A 616 -51.92 -12.40 15.72
C GLN A 616 -52.36 -11.27 16.66
N ALA A 617 -51.52 -10.88 17.61
CA ALA A 617 -51.76 -9.71 18.46
C ALA A 617 -51.73 -8.41 17.63
N GLU A 618 -50.81 -8.29 16.67
CA GLU A 618 -50.69 -7.18 15.71
C GLU A 618 -51.94 -7.07 14.81
N ARG A 619 -52.47 -8.20 14.31
CA ARG A 619 -53.74 -8.20 13.55
C ARG A 619 -54.93 -7.72 14.38
N TYR A 620 -55.02 -8.09 15.65
CA TYR A 620 -56.08 -7.62 16.56
C TYR A 620 -55.90 -6.14 16.94
N GLN A 621 -54.65 -5.67 17.09
CA GLN A 621 -54.33 -4.25 17.29
C GLN A 621 -54.78 -3.40 16.08
N ILE A 622 -54.63 -3.94 14.87
CA ILE A 622 -55.10 -3.33 13.61
C ILE A 622 -56.64 -3.27 13.54
N GLU A 623 -57.37 -4.27 14.07
CA GLU A 623 -58.83 -4.24 14.13
C GLU A 623 -59.39 -3.27 15.20
N LEU A 624 -58.64 -2.99 16.27
CA LEU A 624 -59.04 -2.06 17.35
C LEU A 624 -58.58 -0.60 17.12
N LEU A 625 -57.60 -0.37 16.24
CA LEU A 625 -57.08 0.95 15.86
C LEU A 625 -58.19 1.95 15.44
N PRO A 626 -59.24 1.58 14.66
CA PRO A 626 -60.34 2.49 14.33
C PRO A 626 -61.09 3.06 15.54
N HIS A 627 -61.14 2.33 16.65
CA HIS A 627 -61.83 2.76 17.88
C HIS A 627 -60.95 3.60 18.81
N ALA A 628 -59.62 3.41 18.76
CA ALA A 628 -58.66 4.23 19.52
C ALA A 628 -58.50 5.65 18.96
N PHE A 629 -58.78 5.86 17.66
CA PHE A 629 -58.69 7.17 16.99
C PHE A 629 -59.83 8.14 17.32
N GLU A 630 -60.90 7.72 18.01
CA GLU A 630 -61.99 8.63 18.43
C GLU A 630 -61.72 9.34 19.75
N TYR A 631 -60.74 8.91 20.55
CA TYR A 631 -60.51 9.43 21.90
C TYR A 631 -59.03 9.64 22.20
N LYS A 632 -58.43 10.67 21.61
CA LYS A 632 -57.31 11.45 22.18
C LYS A 632 -56.94 12.62 21.26
N ASP A 633 -56.82 13.81 21.86
CA ASP A 633 -56.33 15.07 21.25
C ASP A 633 -54.85 15.05 20.82
N VAL A 634 -54.37 13.94 20.25
CA VAL A 634 -53.08 13.92 19.56
C VAL A 634 -53.39 14.18 18.10
N SER A 635 -53.24 15.44 17.68
CA SER A 635 -53.43 15.82 16.29
C SER A 635 -52.64 14.86 15.39
N VAL A 636 -53.31 14.16 14.48
CA VAL A 636 -52.68 13.30 13.46
C VAL A 636 -51.53 14.05 12.76
N ALA A 637 -51.67 15.36 12.59
CA ALA A 637 -50.63 16.27 12.12
C ALA A 637 -49.33 16.25 12.95
N SER A 638 -49.38 16.21 14.28
CA SER A 638 -48.17 16.18 15.13
C SER A 638 -47.50 14.81 15.16
N PHE A 639 -48.27 13.72 15.01
CA PHE A 639 -47.74 12.37 14.91
C PHE A 639 -47.06 12.14 13.55
N VAL A 640 -47.72 12.50 12.44
CA VAL A 640 -47.15 12.43 11.09
C VAL A 640 -45.93 13.34 10.97
N LYS A 641 -45.99 14.56 11.54
CA LYS A 641 -44.85 15.48 11.60
C LYS A 641 -43.68 14.92 12.42
N LYS A 642 -43.92 14.31 13.59
CA LYS A 642 -42.86 13.66 14.39
C LYS A 642 -42.28 12.43 13.71
N VAL A 643 -43.08 11.60 13.05
CA VAL A 643 -42.60 10.42 12.31
C VAL A 643 -41.81 10.85 11.07
N ALA A 644 -42.25 11.90 10.37
CA ALA A 644 -41.47 12.53 9.31
C ALA A 644 -40.13 13.07 9.86
N GLU A 645 -40.16 13.96 10.85
CA GLU A 645 -38.97 14.56 11.47
C GLU A 645 -37.99 13.53 12.07
N GLN A 646 -38.49 12.42 12.62
CA GLN A 646 -37.67 11.44 13.37
C GLN A 646 -37.17 10.27 12.50
N TYR A 647 -37.84 9.94 11.40
CA TYR A 647 -37.51 8.76 10.58
C TYR A 647 -37.38 9.03 9.07
N ILE A 648 -37.93 10.14 8.56
CA ILE A 648 -37.79 10.55 7.15
C ILE A 648 -36.64 11.58 6.99
N VAL A 649 -36.27 12.30 8.04
CA VAL A 649 -35.62 13.60 7.89
C VAL A 649 -34.30 13.68 8.64
N THR A 650 -33.20 13.40 7.96
CA THR A 650 -32.19 14.45 7.75
C THR A 650 -31.62 14.44 6.33
N PRO A 651 -31.40 13.29 5.65
CA PRO A 651 -30.88 13.29 4.29
C PRO A 651 -31.92 13.56 3.18
N LEU A 652 -33.23 13.37 3.44
CA LEU A 652 -34.28 13.40 2.39
C LEU A 652 -35.07 14.71 2.29
N LEU A 653 -34.94 15.65 3.24
CA LEU A 653 -35.56 16.98 3.12
C LEU A 653 -34.73 17.99 2.33
N THR A 654 -33.45 17.71 2.14
CA THR A 654 -32.59 18.65 1.47
C THR A 654 -32.85 18.61 -0.02
N THR A 655 -33.12 19.79 -0.59
CA THR A 655 -33.03 20.05 -2.03
C THR A 655 -31.60 20.47 -2.42
N ASN A 656 -30.69 20.55 -1.44
CA ASN A 656 -29.31 20.88 -1.72
C ASN A 656 -28.62 19.69 -2.41
N ILE A 657 -28.31 19.88 -3.69
CA ILE A 657 -27.62 18.91 -4.55
C ILE A 657 -26.31 18.43 -3.91
N GLU A 658 -25.56 19.29 -3.20
CA GLU A 658 -24.31 18.90 -2.56
C GLU A 658 -24.51 17.89 -1.43
N GLU A 659 -25.55 18.06 -0.61
CA GLU A 659 -25.86 17.14 0.48
C GLU A 659 -26.36 15.79 -0.04
N ILE A 660 -26.97 15.77 -1.23
CA ILE A 660 -27.38 14.57 -1.94
C ILE A 660 -26.15 13.84 -2.49
N LEU A 661 -25.28 14.53 -3.22
CA LEU A 661 -24.13 13.94 -3.92
C LEU A 661 -23.01 13.48 -3.00
N PHE A 662 -22.75 14.21 -1.91
CA PHE A 662 -21.56 14.01 -1.09
C PHE A 662 -21.89 13.47 0.30
N THR A 663 -20.95 12.71 0.87
CA THR A 663 -20.94 12.32 2.28
C THR A 663 -19.65 12.80 2.93
N LYS A 664 -19.75 13.30 4.16
CA LYS A 664 -18.59 13.71 4.94
C LYS A 664 -18.15 12.58 5.85
N ASP A 665 -16.91 12.13 5.71
CA ASP A 665 -16.27 11.18 6.63
C ASP A 665 -15.03 11.79 7.31
N LYS A 666 -14.25 10.97 8.03
CA LYS A 666 -13.03 11.40 8.73
C LYS A 666 -11.92 11.92 7.80
N THR A 667 -12.07 11.72 6.49
CA THR A 667 -11.10 12.10 5.45
C THR A 667 -11.59 13.24 4.56
N GLY A 668 -12.86 13.64 4.66
CA GLY A 668 -13.42 14.79 3.94
C GLY A 668 -14.74 14.46 3.26
N TYR A 669 -15.14 15.29 2.31
CA TYR A 669 -16.32 15.06 1.47
C TYR A 669 -15.98 14.09 0.34
N LYS A 670 -16.83 13.08 0.15
CA LYS A 670 -16.70 12.05 -0.89
C LYS A 670 -17.99 11.88 -1.66
N LEU A 671 -17.88 11.72 -2.98
CA LEU A 671 -19.01 11.34 -3.81
C LEU A 671 -19.57 10.00 -3.35
N ARG A 672 -20.89 9.93 -3.16
CA ARG A 672 -21.57 8.68 -2.83
C ARG A 672 -21.45 7.68 -3.99
N LYS A 673 -21.51 6.39 -3.68
CA LYS A 673 -21.15 5.34 -4.65
C LYS A 673 -22.15 5.23 -5.79
N GLU A 674 -23.42 5.49 -5.50
CA GLU A 674 -24.54 5.47 -6.44
C GLU A 674 -24.42 6.49 -7.58
N PHE A 675 -23.73 7.61 -7.34
CA PHE A 675 -23.54 8.65 -8.36
C PHE A 675 -22.24 8.50 -9.16
N ARG A 676 -21.44 7.46 -8.90
CA ARG A 676 -20.22 7.23 -9.68
C ARG A 676 -20.60 6.82 -11.08
N PHE A 677 -19.86 7.35 -12.05
CA PHE A 677 -20.00 6.99 -13.44
C PHE A 677 -18.66 6.51 -14.00
N VAL A 678 -18.73 5.48 -14.83
CA VAL A 678 -17.62 4.94 -15.58
C VAL A 678 -17.78 5.45 -17.01
N SER A 679 -16.92 6.39 -17.38
CA SER A 679 -16.88 6.93 -18.73
C SER A 679 -16.29 5.88 -19.67
N ASP A 680 -16.91 5.68 -20.83
CA ASP A 680 -16.46 4.80 -21.93
C ASP A 680 -16.65 5.58 -23.24
N SER A 681 -15.58 6.21 -23.73
CA SER A 681 -15.65 7.08 -24.92
C SER A 681 -14.27 7.29 -25.56
N SER A 682 -14.24 7.78 -26.81
CA SER A 682 -13.02 8.35 -27.40
C SER A 682 -12.69 9.69 -26.72
N VAL A 683 -11.40 9.94 -26.46
CA VAL A 683 -10.96 11.15 -25.74
C VAL A 683 -9.74 11.81 -26.37
N GLN A 684 -9.60 13.10 -26.09
CA GLN A 684 -8.38 13.86 -26.25
C GLN A 684 -7.68 13.92 -24.88
N HIS A 685 -6.49 13.33 -24.78
CA HIS A 685 -5.64 13.38 -23.61
C HIS A 685 -4.74 14.61 -23.70
N GLN A 686 -4.91 15.56 -22.79
CA GLN A 686 -4.02 16.72 -22.67
C GLN A 686 -2.90 16.33 -21.70
N ASP A 687 -1.77 15.85 -22.23
CA ASP A 687 -0.65 15.36 -21.42
C ASP A 687 0.20 16.52 -20.92
N PHE A 688 0.34 16.64 -19.60
CA PHE A 688 1.12 17.70 -18.96
C PHE A 688 2.55 17.21 -18.69
N LYS A 689 3.27 16.80 -19.74
CA LYS A 689 4.63 16.24 -19.60
C LYS A 689 5.54 17.18 -18.81
N SER A 690 6.09 16.67 -17.69
CA SER A 690 6.97 17.42 -16.78
C SER A 690 6.34 18.64 -16.10
N TYR A 691 5.01 18.69 -15.97
CA TYR A 691 4.26 19.86 -15.47
C TYR A 691 4.82 20.48 -14.19
N TYR A 692 4.94 19.70 -13.11
CA TYR A 692 5.44 20.20 -11.84
C TYR A 692 6.91 20.60 -11.90
N ALA A 693 7.73 19.93 -12.73
CA ALA A 693 9.11 20.35 -12.95
C ALA A 693 9.16 21.72 -13.64
N THR A 694 8.30 21.93 -14.65
CA THR A 694 8.14 23.22 -15.33
C THR A 694 7.66 24.30 -14.36
N LEU A 695 6.61 24.04 -13.56
CA LEU A 695 6.10 25.02 -12.60
C LEU A 695 7.15 25.38 -11.53
N MET A 696 7.88 24.41 -10.97
CA MET A 696 8.97 24.70 -10.03
C MET A 696 10.09 25.53 -10.66
N SER A 697 10.39 25.29 -11.94
CA SER A 697 11.34 26.12 -12.70
C SER A 697 10.82 27.55 -12.87
N ARG A 698 9.54 27.73 -13.25
CA ARG A 698 8.89 29.04 -13.39
C ARG A 698 8.80 29.81 -12.07
N LEU A 699 8.70 29.09 -10.95
CA LEU A 699 8.67 29.67 -9.61
C LEU A 699 10.07 29.90 -9.02
N SER A 700 11.14 29.52 -9.74
CA SER A 700 12.52 29.58 -9.27
C SER A 700 12.72 28.86 -7.92
N THR A 701 12.00 27.75 -7.71
CA THR A 701 11.90 27.08 -6.40
C THR A 701 13.26 26.70 -5.82
N PHE A 702 14.25 26.34 -6.63
CA PHE A 702 15.57 25.94 -6.14
C PHE A 702 16.70 26.87 -6.56
N ASP A 703 16.39 28.01 -7.18
CA ASP A 703 17.40 28.94 -7.64
C ASP A 703 18.04 29.66 -6.45
N THR A 704 19.33 29.97 -6.61
CA THR A 704 20.06 30.88 -5.74
C THR A 704 20.71 31.96 -6.60
N ASP A 705 21.20 33.04 -5.98
CA ASP A 705 21.94 34.08 -6.69
C ASP A 705 23.23 33.56 -7.36
N ALA A 706 23.73 32.41 -6.91
CA ALA A 706 25.02 31.86 -7.36
C ALA A 706 24.89 30.72 -8.41
N TYR A 707 23.76 30.00 -8.46
CA TYR A 707 23.56 28.86 -9.36
C TYR A 707 22.08 28.42 -9.47
N HIS A 708 21.74 27.68 -10.54
CA HIS A 708 20.37 27.27 -10.90
C HIS A 708 20.27 25.74 -11.10
N PRO A 709 20.44 24.97 -10.01
CA PRO A 709 20.70 23.53 -10.11
C PRO A 709 19.54 22.75 -10.73
N TYR A 710 18.30 23.18 -10.52
CA TYR A 710 17.12 22.50 -11.05
C TYR A 710 16.91 22.80 -12.54
N GLN A 711 17.17 24.04 -12.97
CA GLN A 711 17.13 24.41 -14.39
C GLN A 711 18.20 23.65 -15.18
N ASP A 712 19.41 23.51 -14.62
CA ASP A 712 20.48 22.72 -15.24
C ASP A 712 20.08 21.25 -15.45
N ILE A 713 19.41 20.64 -14.47
CA ILE A 713 18.91 19.25 -14.59
C ILE A 713 17.86 19.14 -15.71
N ILE A 714 16.94 20.10 -15.82
CA ILE A 714 15.94 20.13 -16.91
C ILE A 714 16.64 20.26 -18.26
N GLN A 715 17.59 21.20 -18.38
CA GLN A 715 18.31 21.45 -19.62
C GLN A 715 19.13 20.23 -20.06
N ASN A 716 19.79 19.55 -19.11
CA ASN A 716 20.55 18.35 -19.39
C ASN A 716 19.65 17.18 -19.83
N LYS A 717 18.45 17.04 -19.24
CA LYS A 717 17.43 16.08 -19.73
C LYS A 717 17.06 16.37 -21.20
N LEU A 718 16.77 17.62 -21.53
CA LEU A 718 16.40 18.03 -22.90
C LEU A 718 17.56 17.85 -23.90
N ASN A 719 18.80 18.04 -23.45
CA ASN A 719 20.00 17.81 -24.25
C ASN A 719 20.19 16.30 -24.52
N ALA A 720 19.96 15.46 -23.52
CA ALA A 720 20.00 14.01 -23.67
C ALA A 720 18.91 13.51 -24.63
N GLU A 721 17.68 14.04 -24.53
CA GLU A 721 16.57 13.73 -25.45
C GLU A 721 16.93 14.07 -26.91
N ARG A 722 17.43 15.28 -27.16
CA ARG A 722 17.93 15.68 -28.49
C ARG A 722 19.08 14.80 -29.00
N SER A 723 20.00 14.40 -28.11
CA SER A 723 21.13 13.54 -28.47
C SER A 723 20.66 12.13 -28.84
N ILE A 724 19.59 11.62 -28.21
CA ILE A 724 18.96 10.34 -28.56
C ILE A 724 18.35 10.42 -29.95
N GLU A 725 17.60 11.49 -30.26
CA GLU A 725 17.00 11.70 -31.59
C GLU A 725 18.07 11.71 -32.69
N VAL A 726 19.13 12.50 -32.52
CA VAL A 726 20.26 12.56 -33.45
C VAL A 726 20.94 11.19 -33.60
N ALA A 727 21.12 10.45 -32.51
CA ALA A 727 21.72 9.11 -32.55
C ALA A 727 20.85 8.10 -33.32
N ILE A 728 19.52 8.18 -33.18
CA ILE A 728 18.56 7.36 -33.95
C ILE A 728 18.63 7.72 -35.44
N GLU A 729 18.58 9.00 -35.79
CA GLU A 729 18.66 9.49 -37.18
C GLU A 729 19.96 9.07 -37.87
N GLN A 730 21.08 9.08 -37.14
CA GLN A 730 22.39 8.68 -37.64
C GLN A 730 22.64 7.16 -37.58
N GLY A 731 21.69 6.38 -37.07
CA GLY A 731 21.84 4.92 -36.90
C GLY A 731 22.93 4.52 -35.89
N ASN A 732 23.34 5.42 -34.99
CA ASN A 732 24.37 5.15 -33.98
C ASN A 732 23.77 4.51 -32.73
N ILE A 733 23.37 3.25 -32.85
CA ILE A 733 22.72 2.49 -31.78
C ILE A 733 23.65 2.28 -30.57
N SER A 734 24.97 2.34 -30.76
CA SER A 734 25.96 2.02 -29.73
C SER A 734 25.96 2.97 -28.52
N ILE A 735 25.58 4.24 -28.71
CA ILE A 735 25.53 5.25 -27.64
C ILE A 735 24.15 5.40 -27.00
N LEU A 736 23.11 4.76 -27.56
CA LEU A 736 21.73 4.91 -27.09
C LEU A 736 21.53 4.43 -25.65
N GLU A 737 22.24 3.39 -25.23
CA GLU A 737 22.11 2.89 -23.84
C GLU A 737 22.62 3.94 -22.83
N GLU A 738 23.76 4.57 -23.11
CA GLU A 738 24.35 5.60 -22.24
C GLU A 738 23.49 6.86 -22.20
N LEU A 739 23.03 7.34 -23.36
CA LEU A 739 22.15 8.51 -23.44
C LEU A 739 20.80 8.28 -22.77
N ASN A 740 20.21 7.08 -22.93
CA ASN A 740 18.97 6.73 -22.22
C ASN A 740 19.21 6.67 -20.70
N LEU A 741 20.34 6.11 -20.26
CA LEU A 741 20.69 6.08 -18.84
C LEU A 741 20.80 7.50 -18.27
N GLU A 742 21.44 8.41 -18.99
CA GLU A 742 21.55 9.82 -18.62
C GLU A 742 20.18 10.51 -18.55
N ARG A 743 19.33 10.33 -19.56
CA ARG A 743 17.94 10.85 -19.55
C ARG A 743 17.15 10.35 -18.33
N GLU A 744 17.21 9.05 -18.04
CA GLU A 744 16.50 8.47 -16.89
C GLU A 744 17.10 8.93 -15.54
N SER A 745 18.41 9.17 -15.46
CA SER A 745 19.03 9.80 -14.29
C SER A 745 18.44 11.17 -14.00
N TYR A 746 18.31 12.04 -15.00
CA TYR A 746 17.70 13.37 -14.79
C TYR A 746 16.22 13.28 -14.48
N LYS A 747 15.47 12.40 -15.16
CA LYS A 747 14.04 12.17 -14.86
C LYS A 747 13.82 11.74 -13.41
N LEU A 748 14.69 10.87 -12.87
CA LEU A 748 14.64 10.46 -11.47
C LEU A 748 14.82 11.64 -10.52
N LEU A 749 15.80 12.53 -10.78
CA LEU A 749 16.04 13.72 -9.97
C LEU A 749 14.83 14.67 -9.98
N LEU A 750 14.29 14.97 -11.17
CA LEU A 750 13.15 15.88 -11.30
C LEU A 750 11.92 15.39 -10.52
N ASN A 751 11.62 14.09 -10.61
CA ASN A 751 10.50 13.47 -9.90
C ASN A 751 10.71 13.40 -8.39
N ALA A 752 11.95 13.22 -7.93
CA ALA A 752 12.27 13.13 -6.51
C ALA A 752 12.28 14.51 -5.81
N ALA A 753 12.63 15.58 -6.52
CA ALA A 753 12.83 16.92 -5.96
C ALA A 753 11.57 17.47 -5.27
N SER A 754 10.40 17.39 -5.92
CA SER A 754 9.16 17.94 -5.37
C SER A 754 8.72 17.22 -4.09
N GLY A 755 8.89 15.90 -4.03
CA GLY A 755 8.55 15.10 -2.85
C GLY A 755 9.51 15.34 -1.68
N GLU A 756 10.80 15.51 -1.97
CA GLU A 756 11.79 15.84 -0.94
C GLU A 756 11.64 17.27 -0.44
N ALA A 757 11.31 18.23 -1.31
CA ALA A 757 11.08 19.61 -0.91
C ALA A 757 9.80 19.79 -0.05
N ASP A 758 8.82 18.89 -0.17
CA ASP A 758 7.61 18.88 0.67
C ASP A 758 7.72 18.00 1.93
N THR A 759 8.89 17.43 2.20
CA THR A 759 9.06 16.53 3.34
C THR A 759 8.85 17.26 4.68
N LYS A 760 8.38 16.51 5.68
CA LYS A 760 8.31 17.00 7.08
C LYS A 760 9.62 16.83 7.83
N ASN A 761 10.51 16.00 7.31
CA ASN A 761 11.82 15.74 7.89
C ASN A 761 12.80 16.87 7.56
N ALA A 762 13.92 16.94 8.26
CA ALA A 762 14.98 17.88 7.90
C ALA A 762 15.54 17.51 6.52
N SER A 763 15.57 18.47 5.60
CA SER A 763 16.14 18.36 4.27
C SER A 763 16.79 19.68 3.85
N ASN A 764 17.84 19.62 3.03
CA ASN A 764 18.52 20.82 2.54
C ASN A 764 17.68 21.57 1.50
N ILE A 765 16.71 20.90 0.88
CA ILE A 765 15.84 21.49 -0.15
C ILE A 765 14.39 21.63 0.32
N ARG A 766 14.14 21.52 1.62
CA ARG A 766 12.79 21.65 2.18
C ARG A 766 12.23 23.04 1.91
N LYS A 767 11.12 23.10 1.17
CA LYS A 767 10.42 24.32 0.78
C LYS A 767 8.89 24.15 0.76
N ASN A 768 8.30 23.84 1.92
CA ASN A 768 6.86 23.54 2.00
C ASN A 768 5.96 24.68 1.49
N ASN A 769 6.31 25.95 1.75
CA ASN A 769 5.51 27.10 1.29
C ASN A 769 5.52 27.21 -0.23
N GLU A 770 6.70 27.14 -0.86
CA GLU A 770 6.83 27.15 -2.32
C GLU A 770 6.22 25.92 -3.00
N ILE A 771 6.39 24.72 -2.45
CA ILE A 771 5.80 23.51 -3.03
C ILE A 771 4.28 23.52 -2.93
N LEU A 772 3.71 23.97 -1.81
CA LEU A 772 2.26 24.14 -1.71
C LEU A 772 1.76 25.21 -2.68
N SER A 773 2.49 26.33 -2.82
CA SER A 773 2.18 27.36 -3.82
C SER A 773 2.14 26.79 -5.24
N MET A 774 3.17 26.03 -5.61
CA MET A 774 3.26 25.34 -6.91
C MET A 774 2.07 24.41 -7.15
N ARG A 775 1.68 23.61 -6.15
CA ARG A 775 0.52 22.72 -6.25
C ARG A 775 -0.78 23.49 -6.43
N ILE A 776 -0.98 24.59 -5.69
CA ILE A 776 -2.20 25.39 -5.81
C ILE A 776 -2.28 26.03 -7.20
N ILE A 777 -1.19 26.67 -7.64
CA ILE A 777 -1.07 27.25 -8.99
C ILE A 777 -1.37 26.18 -10.05
N GLY A 778 -0.72 25.02 -9.96
CA GLY A 778 -0.90 23.94 -10.92
C GLY A 778 -2.35 23.45 -11.02
N GLN A 779 -3.08 23.39 -9.90
CA GLN A 779 -4.49 23.01 -9.86
C GLN A 779 -5.40 24.07 -10.49
N LEU A 780 -5.15 25.36 -10.21
CA LEU A 780 -5.92 26.48 -10.78
C LEU A 780 -5.77 26.54 -12.31
N LEU A 781 -4.54 26.39 -12.81
CA LEU A 781 -4.26 26.35 -14.25
C LEU A 781 -4.92 25.12 -14.91
N SER A 782 -4.82 23.94 -14.29
CA SER A 782 -5.47 22.71 -14.79
C SER A 782 -6.99 22.84 -14.87
N TRP A 783 -7.60 23.45 -13.83
CA TRP A 783 -9.03 23.74 -13.82
C TRP A 783 -9.42 24.70 -14.95
N ARG A 784 -8.67 25.79 -15.14
CA ARG A 784 -8.95 26.78 -16.20
C ARG A 784 -8.95 26.14 -17.59
N ILE A 785 -8.00 25.25 -17.85
CA ILE A 785 -7.94 24.49 -19.12
C ILE A 785 -9.19 23.62 -19.28
N GLY A 786 -9.52 22.79 -18.29
CA GLY A 786 -10.70 21.93 -18.34
C GLY A 786 -12.01 22.72 -18.47
N GLN A 787 -12.10 23.85 -17.77
CA GLN A 787 -13.27 24.74 -17.81
C GLN A 787 -13.42 25.42 -19.18
N ALA A 788 -12.32 25.88 -19.78
CA ALA A 788 -12.35 26.48 -21.12
C ALA A 788 -12.81 25.47 -22.19
N LEU A 789 -12.34 24.22 -22.11
CA LEU A 789 -12.81 23.13 -22.98
C LEU A 789 -14.29 22.83 -22.74
N THR A 790 -14.74 22.83 -21.48
CA THR A 790 -16.14 22.58 -21.12
C THR A 790 -17.09 23.67 -21.66
N LEU A 791 -16.65 24.94 -21.68
CA LEU A 791 -17.43 26.03 -22.30
C LEU A 791 -17.67 25.81 -23.81
N HIS A 792 -16.84 25.00 -24.45
CA HIS A 792 -16.96 24.59 -25.86
C HIS A 792 -17.63 23.21 -26.04
N GLY A 793 -18.27 22.68 -24.98
CA GLY A 793 -19.05 21.44 -25.02
C GLY A 793 -18.28 20.17 -24.67
N ALA A 794 -16.98 20.27 -24.35
CA ALA A 794 -16.21 19.10 -23.93
C ALA A 794 -16.68 18.57 -22.56
N LYS A 795 -16.54 17.26 -22.36
CA LYS A 795 -16.68 16.61 -21.05
C LYS A 795 -15.31 16.26 -20.51
N VAL A 796 -14.92 16.81 -19.37
CA VAL A 796 -13.65 16.47 -18.70
C VAL A 796 -13.85 15.23 -17.84
N VAL A 797 -13.81 14.06 -18.48
CA VAL A 797 -14.16 12.76 -17.87
C VAL A 797 -13.16 12.29 -16.82
N SER A 798 -11.92 12.79 -16.86
CA SER A 798 -10.87 12.45 -15.91
C SER A 798 -9.82 13.55 -15.86
N THR A 799 -9.40 13.95 -14.65
CA THR A 799 -8.35 14.95 -14.44
C THR A 799 -7.44 14.51 -13.30
N ASN A 800 -6.13 14.56 -13.48
CA ASN A 800 -5.18 14.46 -12.37
C ASN A 800 -4.09 15.53 -12.52
N THR A 801 -3.02 15.42 -11.73
CA THR A 801 -1.89 16.35 -11.79
C THR A 801 -0.99 16.15 -13.01
N ASP A 802 -1.17 15.05 -13.73
CA ASP A 802 -0.38 14.66 -14.90
C ASP A 802 -1.07 15.02 -16.22
N GLY A 803 -2.38 15.27 -16.21
CA GLY A 803 -3.14 15.61 -17.41
C GLY A 803 -4.65 15.59 -17.20
N LEU A 804 -5.38 15.92 -18.27
CA LEU A 804 -6.84 15.82 -18.33
C LEU A 804 -7.30 15.11 -19.61
N TYR A 805 -8.42 14.40 -19.51
CA TYR A 805 -9.03 13.66 -20.60
C TYR A 805 -10.37 14.30 -20.94
N THR A 806 -10.54 14.70 -22.20
CA THR A 806 -11.76 15.34 -22.69
C THR A 806 -12.45 14.50 -23.75
N SER A 807 -13.75 14.26 -23.60
CA SER A 807 -14.62 13.70 -24.64
C SER A 807 -15.55 14.77 -25.21
N ASN A 808 -16.32 14.41 -26.23
CA ASN A 808 -17.31 15.29 -26.90
C ASN A 808 -16.72 16.57 -27.52
N ILE A 809 -15.46 16.52 -27.95
CA ILE A 809 -14.81 17.61 -28.66
C ILE A 809 -13.98 17.07 -29.83
N SER A 810 -14.06 17.70 -30.99
CA SER A 810 -13.21 17.36 -32.15
C SER A 810 -11.76 17.78 -31.90
N GLU A 811 -10.80 17.06 -32.49
CA GLU A 811 -9.38 17.38 -32.39
C GLU A 811 -9.04 18.83 -32.76
N ASP A 812 -9.58 19.32 -33.89
CA ASP A 812 -9.33 20.69 -34.38
C ASP A 812 -9.81 21.75 -33.37
N LEU A 813 -11.04 21.61 -32.88
CA LEU A 813 -11.60 22.53 -31.88
C LEU A 813 -10.81 22.45 -30.58
N ASN A 814 -10.47 21.25 -30.10
CA ASN A 814 -9.66 21.04 -28.90
C ASN A 814 -8.32 21.78 -28.99
N ARG A 815 -7.61 21.62 -30.10
CA ARG A 815 -6.33 22.31 -30.36
C ARG A 815 -6.50 23.82 -30.37
N SER A 816 -7.51 24.34 -31.06
CA SER A 816 -7.74 25.79 -31.15
C SER A 816 -8.05 26.43 -29.79
N VAL A 817 -8.81 25.75 -28.92
CA VAL A 817 -9.14 26.23 -27.58
C VAL A 817 -7.89 26.19 -26.68
N LEU A 818 -7.10 25.12 -26.77
CA LEU A 818 -5.84 25.00 -26.02
C LEU A 818 -4.85 26.10 -26.41
N GLU A 819 -4.62 26.32 -27.70
CA GLU A 819 -3.72 27.39 -28.18
C GLU A 819 -4.09 28.77 -27.61
N GLN A 820 -5.39 29.06 -27.51
CA GLN A 820 -5.87 30.32 -26.95
C GLN A 820 -5.65 30.41 -25.43
N VAL A 821 -6.02 29.36 -24.70
CA VAL A 821 -5.96 29.34 -23.23
C VAL A 821 -4.51 29.30 -22.74
N LEU A 822 -3.65 28.48 -23.35
CA LEU A 822 -2.27 28.27 -22.91
C LEU A 822 -1.41 29.52 -23.07
N LYS A 823 -1.73 30.40 -24.03
CA LYS A 823 -0.99 31.62 -24.30
C LYS A 823 -0.84 32.53 -23.07
N SER A 824 -1.86 32.59 -22.21
CA SER A 824 -1.81 33.38 -20.97
C SER A 824 -1.22 32.63 -19.78
N LEU A 825 -1.08 31.30 -19.86
CA LEU A 825 -0.64 30.46 -18.74
C LEU A 825 0.87 30.14 -18.77
N HIS A 826 1.52 30.38 -19.91
CA HIS A 826 2.96 30.16 -20.12
C HIS A 826 3.41 28.72 -19.78
N ILE A 827 2.56 27.75 -20.14
CA ILE A 827 2.77 26.31 -20.01
C ILE A 827 2.50 25.63 -21.36
N ASP A 828 3.22 24.56 -21.64
CA ASP A 828 3.08 23.77 -22.86
C ASP A 828 2.37 22.45 -22.57
N ILE A 829 1.42 22.08 -23.42
CA ILE A 829 0.62 20.86 -23.30
C ILE A 829 0.49 20.23 -24.68
N GLU A 830 0.70 18.92 -24.75
CA GLU A 830 0.59 18.15 -25.99
C GLU A 830 -0.71 17.34 -25.99
N PRO A 831 -1.68 17.64 -26.88
CA PRO A 831 -2.87 16.83 -27.04
C PRO A 831 -2.56 15.53 -27.78
N GLU A 832 -3.03 14.40 -27.26
CA GLU A 832 -2.94 13.07 -27.86
C GLU A 832 -4.34 12.44 -27.98
N THR A 833 -4.67 11.85 -29.13
CA THR A 833 -5.97 11.19 -29.32
C THR A 833 -5.91 9.73 -28.85
N ILE A 834 -6.91 9.34 -28.05
CA ILE A 834 -7.10 7.96 -27.59
C ILE A 834 -8.44 7.43 -28.13
N ASP A 835 -8.38 6.32 -28.88
CA ASP A 835 -9.53 5.77 -29.60
C ASP A 835 -10.67 5.37 -28.66
N ARG A 836 -10.32 4.72 -27.53
CA ARG A 836 -11.26 4.36 -26.49
C ARG A 836 -10.62 4.46 -25.12
N PHE A 837 -11.30 5.16 -24.23
CA PHE A 837 -10.90 5.41 -22.86
C PHE A 837 -12.01 5.00 -21.91
N ILE A 838 -11.66 4.11 -20.98
CA ILE A 838 -12.58 3.63 -19.94
C ILE A 838 -12.03 4.09 -18.59
N SER A 839 -12.79 4.89 -17.85
CA SER A 839 -12.32 5.49 -16.59
C SER A 839 -13.45 5.60 -15.58
N LYS A 840 -13.22 5.09 -14.36
CA LYS A 840 -14.13 5.28 -13.23
C LYS A 840 -13.74 6.45 -12.33
N ASP A 841 -12.45 6.80 -12.32
CA ASP A 841 -11.88 7.91 -11.57
C ASP A 841 -10.47 8.23 -12.13
N SER A 842 -9.86 9.32 -11.64
CA SER A 842 -8.58 9.81 -12.14
C SER A 842 -7.41 8.81 -12.05
N ASN A 843 -7.52 7.77 -11.21
CA ASN A 843 -6.47 6.80 -10.94
C ASN A 843 -6.75 5.42 -11.51
N ASN A 844 -7.98 5.13 -11.94
CA ASN A 844 -8.40 3.83 -12.43
C ASN A 844 -8.98 3.97 -13.84
N ARG A 845 -8.14 3.64 -14.83
CA ARG A 845 -8.42 3.87 -16.24
C ARG A 845 -7.75 2.86 -17.15
N LEU A 846 -8.30 2.72 -18.34
CA LEU A 846 -7.83 1.89 -19.43
C LEU A 846 -7.80 2.74 -20.71
N GLU A 847 -6.66 2.77 -21.39
CA GLU A 847 -6.46 3.43 -22.68
C GLU A 847 -6.24 2.37 -23.74
N ILE A 848 -7.02 2.46 -24.82
CA ILE A 848 -7.01 1.52 -25.93
C ILE A 848 -6.76 2.31 -27.20
N GLN A 849 -5.80 1.84 -27.99
CA GLN A 849 -5.44 2.44 -29.28
C GLN A 849 -5.26 1.34 -30.31
N SER A 850 -5.89 1.49 -31.47
CA SER A 850 -5.89 0.50 -32.55
C SER A 850 -6.30 -0.92 -32.12
N GLY A 851 -7.16 -1.02 -31.10
CA GLY A 851 -7.64 -2.30 -30.54
C GLY A 851 -6.74 -2.90 -29.45
N ASP A 852 -5.56 -2.35 -29.22
CA ASP A 852 -4.62 -2.82 -28.20
C ASP A 852 -4.70 -1.97 -26.93
N ILE A 853 -4.55 -2.62 -25.77
CA ILE A 853 -4.43 -1.93 -24.48
C ILE A 853 -3.04 -1.29 -24.42
N VAL A 854 -2.97 0.03 -24.53
CA VAL A 854 -1.71 0.79 -24.43
C VAL A 854 -1.38 1.14 -22.99
N GLU A 855 -2.39 1.42 -22.16
CA GLU A 855 -2.20 1.70 -20.75
C GLU A 855 -3.35 1.16 -19.89
N ALA A 856 -3.01 0.55 -18.75
CA ALA A 856 -3.98 0.20 -17.71
C ALA A 856 -3.45 0.62 -16.33
N LYS A 857 -4.19 1.50 -15.66
CA LYS A 857 -3.84 2.11 -14.38
C LYS A 857 -4.91 1.84 -13.33
N GLY A 858 -4.49 1.84 -12.07
CA GLY A 858 -5.37 1.67 -10.92
C GLY A 858 -5.32 0.29 -10.28
N SER A 859 -5.80 0.19 -9.03
CA SER A 859 -5.65 -1.02 -8.21
C SER A 859 -6.37 -2.25 -8.75
N ASP A 860 -7.29 -2.07 -9.70
CA ASP A 860 -8.08 -3.14 -10.30
C ASP A 860 -7.53 -3.65 -11.64
N LEU A 861 -6.62 -2.91 -12.27
CA LEU A 861 -6.06 -3.21 -13.59
C LEU A 861 -4.53 -3.30 -13.59
N SER A 862 -3.88 -2.83 -12.52
CA SER A 862 -2.43 -2.63 -12.46
C SER A 862 -1.57 -3.89 -12.67
N SER A 863 -2.14 -5.10 -12.58
CA SER A 863 -1.39 -6.34 -12.81
C SER A 863 -1.92 -7.16 -13.99
N TYR A 864 -2.56 -6.50 -14.97
CA TYR A 864 -3.12 -7.16 -16.15
C TYR A 864 -2.06 -7.84 -17.04
N GLN A 865 -0.81 -7.38 -17.01
CA GLN A 865 0.32 -8.01 -17.72
C GLN A 865 0.97 -9.13 -16.89
N GLY A 866 0.35 -9.55 -15.79
CA GLY A 866 0.90 -10.54 -14.87
C GLY A 866 1.60 -9.93 -13.65
N ALA A 867 2.21 -10.80 -12.85
CA ALA A 867 2.83 -10.41 -11.60
C ALA A 867 4.16 -9.67 -11.86
N SER A 868 4.38 -8.59 -11.13
CA SER A 868 5.57 -7.75 -11.25
C SER A 868 6.18 -7.49 -9.88
N VAL A 869 7.52 -7.46 -9.81
CA VAL A 869 8.27 -7.05 -8.62
C VAL A 869 8.17 -5.55 -8.33
N THR A 870 7.40 -4.78 -9.11
CA THR A 870 7.16 -3.36 -8.85
C THR A 870 5.89 -3.11 -8.02
N ARG A 871 5.00 -4.10 -7.95
CA ARG A 871 3.64 -3.95 -7.40
C ARG A 871 3.31 -5.14 -6.50
N ASN A 872 2.60 -4.88 -5.42
CA ASN A 872 2.07 -5.94 -4.56
C ASN A 872 0.67 -6.32 -5.02
N THR A 873 0.46 -7.59 -5.37
CA THR A 873 -0.86 -8.11 -5.73
C THR A 873 -1.55 -8.71 -4.51
N SER A 874 -2.83 -8.38 -4.33
CA SER A 874 -3.69 -8.98 -3.30
C SER A 874 -4.57 -10.10 -3.85
N LEU A 875 -4.67 -10.21 -5.17
CA LEU A 875 -5.42 -11.20 -5.94
C LEU A 875 -4.52 -11.86 -6.99
N PRO A 876 -4.93 -13.02 -7.52
CA PRO A 876 -4.31 -13.61 -8.71
C PRO A 876 -4.37 -12.66 -9.90
N THR A 877 -3.27 -12.53 -10.65
CA THR A 877 -3.16 -11.55 -11.75
C THR A 877 -4.03 -11.89 -12.94
N VAL A 878 -4.47 -13.15 -13.07
CA VAL A 878 -5.49 -13.54 -14.05
C VAL A 878 -6.78 -12.73 -13.89
N ILE A 879 -7.13 -12.30 -12.67
CA ILE A 879 -8.33 -11.47 -12.44
C ILE A 879 -8.17 -10.09 -13.10
N ASP A 880 -7.05 -9.39 -12.84
CA ASP A 880 -6.77 -8.09 -13.47
C ASP A 880 -6.66 -8.25 -15.00
N THR A 881 -6.11 -9.36 -15.49
CA THR A 881 -5.98 -9.67 -16.92
C THR A 881 -7.35 -9.80 -17.58
N VAL A 882 -8.24 -10.62 -17.00
CA VAL A 882 -9.58 -10.85 -17.54
C VAL A 882 -10.43 -9.60 -17.44
N VAL A 883 -10.35 -8.83 -16.36
CA VAL A 883 -11.07 -7.55 -16.24
C VAL A 883 -10.60 -6.56 -17.30
N ALA A 884 -9.29 -6.41 -17.51
CA ALA A 884 -8.77 -5.49 -18.53
C ALA A 884 -9.19 -5.91 -19.95
N LYS A 885 -9.07 -7.20 -20.29
CA LYS A 885 -9.53 -7.74 -21.58
C LYS A 885 -11.03 -7.62 -21.77
N TYR A 886 -11.82 -7.89 -20.73
CA TYR A 886 -13.28 -7.74 -20.77
C TYR A 886 -13.66 -6.30 -21.09
N LEU A 887 -13.11 -5.33 -20.34
CA LEU A 887 -13.39 -3.91 -20.57
C LEU A 887 -12.94 -3.45 -21.97
N ALA A 888 -11.79 -3.95 -22.46
CA ALA A 888 -11.28 -3.58 -23.78
C ALA A 888 -12.09 -4.17 -24.94
N GLU A 889 -12.45 -5.46 -24.85
CA GLU A 889 -13.04 -6.22 -25.95
C GLU A 889 -14.58 -6.16 -25.97
N GLN A 890 -15.24 -6.01 -24.82
CA GLN A 890 -16.70 -5.90 -24.77
C GLN A 890 -17.18 -4.49 -25.13
N PRO A 891 -18.08 -4.35 -26.13
CA PRO A 891 -18.78 -3.10 -26.38
C PRO A 891 -19.60 -2.70 -25.16
N ASN A 892 -19.62 -1.42 -24.80
CA ASN A 892 -20.42 -0.89 -23.70
C ASN A 892 -20.24 -1.66 -22.37
N ALA A 893 -19.04 -2.18 -22.10
CA ALA A 893 -18.76 -3.07 -20.97
C ALA A 893 -19.19 -2.50 -19.60
N SER A 894 -19.28 -1.17 -19.50
CA SER A 894 -19.70 -0.44 -18.31
C SER A 894 -21.20 -0.12 -18.24
N ASN A 895 -21.95 -0.27 -19.33
CA ASN A 895 -23.37 0.11 -19.41
C ASN A 895 -24.32 -1.09 -19.59
N GLU A 896 -23.78 -2.28 -19.78
CA GLU A 896 -24.55 -3.52 -19.95
C GLU A 896 -24.36 -4.48 -18.78
N ALA A 897 -25.27 -5.44 -18.63
CA ALA A 897 -25.13 -6.49 -17.62
C ALA A 897 -23.86 -7.31 -17.86
N PHE A 898 -23.22 -7.79 -16.79
CA PHE A 898 -22.01 -8.59 -16.91
C PHE A 898 -22.24 -9.88 -17.72
N ASP A 899 -21.54 -10.02 -18.84
CA ASP A 899 -21.56 -11.21 -19.68
C ASP A 899 -20.61 -12.27 -19.10
N GLU A 900 -21.20 -13.17 -18.31
CA GLU A 900 -20.47 -14.29 -17.71
C GLU A 900 -19.90 -15.25 -18.77
N GLU A 901 -20.65 -15.50 -19.85
CA GLU A 901 -20.24 -16.44 -20.90
C GLU A 901 -19.01 -15.92 -21.62
N TYR A 902 -19.01 -14.64 -22.00
CA TYR A 902 -17.85 -14.02 -22.60
C TYR A 902 -16.64 -14.01 -21.67
N ALA A 903 -16.81 -13.59 -20.41
CA ALA A 903 -15.71 -13.60 -19.44
C ALA A 903 -15.15 -15.01 -19.23
N ARG A 904 -15.98 -16.06 -19.32
CA ARG A 904 -15.54 -17.46 -19.32
C ARG A 904 -14.70 -17.80 -20.56
N THR A 905 -15.10 -17.35 -21.75
CA THR A 905 -14.28 -17.55 -22.97
C THR A 905 -12.88 -16.91 -22.84
N LEU A 906 -12.74 -15.80 -22.11
CA LEU A 906 -11.43 -15.19 -21.84
C LEU A 906 -10.54 -16.09 -20.99
N PHE A 907 -11.09 -16.75 -19.97
CA PHE A 907 -10.34 -17.76 -19.20
C PHE A 907 -9.95 -18.96 -20.08
N GLU A 908 -10.85 -19.44 -20.93
CA GLU A 908 -10.58 -20.55 -21.85
C GLU A 908 -9.47 -20.20 -22.85
N ARG A 909 -9.50 -18.99 -23.42
CA ARG A 909 -8.42 -18.45 -24.26
C ARG A 909 -7.10 -18.40 -23.51
N ILE A 910 -7.07 -17.87 -22.28
CA ILE A 910 -5.86 -17.84 -21.45
C ILE A 910 -5.30 -19.27 -21.23
N LEU A 911 -6.16 -20.24 -20.94
CA LEU A 911 -5.74 -21.63 -20.73
C LEU A 911 -5.27 -22.32 -22.02
N ALA A 912 -5.79 -21.92 -23.18
CA ALA A 912 -5.45 -22.53 -24.47
C ALA A 912 -4.22 -21.90 -25.14
N GLU A 913 -4.04 -20.58 -24.98
CA GLU A 913 -3.00 -19.79 -25.67
C GLU A 913 -1.66 -19.76 -24.91
N ASN A 914 -1.63 -20.17 -23.63
CA ASN A 914 -0.45 -20.05 -22.77
C ASN A 914 0.09 -21.42 -22.34
N ASP A 915 1.40 -21.48 -22.10
CA ASP A 915 2.04 -22.67 -21.53
C ASP A 915 1.70 -22.84 -20.03
N GLU A 916 1.97 -24.04 -19.50
CA GLU A 916 1.65 -24.40 -18.13
C GLU A 916 2.26 -23.43 -17.10
N SER A 917 3.50 -22.98 -17.31
CA SER A 917 4.18 -22.09 -16.37
C SER A 917 3.55 -20.70 -16.35
N THR A 918 3.17 -20.18 -17.52
CA THR A 918 2.46 -18.91 -17.65
C THR A 918 1.08 -18.98 -17.00
N ILE A 919 0.33 -20.07 -17.20
CA ILE A 919 -0.96 -20.29 -16.53
C ILE A 919 -0.78 -20.29 -15.01
N LEU A 920 0.13 -21.11 -14.48
CA LEU A 920 0.40 -21.14 -13.05
C LEU A 920 0.82 -19.77 -12.50
N HIS A 921 1.66 -19.04 -13.25
CA HIS A 921 2.10 -17.70 -12.88
C HIS A 921 0.90 -16.75 -12.73
N MET A 922 -0.06 -16.80 -13.65
CA MET A 922 -1.23 -15.91 -13.64
C MET A 922 -2.26 -16.27 -12.56
N PHE A 923 -2.45 -17.56 -12.30
CA PHE A 923 -3.48 -18.09 -11.38
C PHE A 923 -3.05 -18.15 -9.92
N GLN A 924 -1.75 -17.98 -9.64
CA GLN A 924 -1.23 -18.03 -8.29
C GLN A 924 -1.77 -16.91 -7.40
N TRP A 925 -2.08 -17.24 -6.15
CA TRP A 925 -2.39 -16.32 -5.07
C TRP A 925 -1.28 -16.36 -4.02
N ILE A 926 -0.52 -15.27 -3.88
CA ILE A 926 0.56 -15.20 -2.89
C ILE A 926 0.00 -14.78 -1.53
N VAL A 927 -0.11 -15.74 -0.61
CA VAL A 927 -0.55 -15.51 0.78
C VAL A 927 0.67 -15.30 1.66
N ASN A 928 0.66 -14.21 2.43
CA ASN A 928 1.76 -13.85 3.32
C ASN A 928 1.29 -13.69 4.76
N GLY A 929 2.06 -14.25 5.68
CA GLY A 929 2.06 -13.92 7.09
C GLY A 929 2.69 -12.56 7.35
N ASN A 930 2.40 -12.00 8.51
CA ASN A 930 2.99 -10.77 9.01
C ASN A 930 3.31 -10.95 10.50
N PRO A 931 4.54 -11.31 10.86
CA PRO A 931 4.94 -11.50 12.25
C PRO A 931 4.73 -10.26 13.13
N LYS A 932 4.88 -9.04 12.57
CA LYS A 932 4.64 -7.78 13.32
C LYS A 932 3.18 -7.59 13.72
N LEU A 933 2.26 -8.06 12.88
CA LEU A 933 0.83 -8.08 13.17
C LEU A 933 0.37 -9.43 13.74
N GLU A 934 1.33 -10.29 14.11
CA GLU A 934 1.11 -11.64 14.61
C GLU A 934 0.17 -12.44 13.70
N ARG A 935 0.38 -12.37 12.38
CA ARG A 935 -0.42 -13.10 11.38
C ARG A 935 0.36 -14.27 10.83
N TYR A 936 -0.08 -15.49 11.12
CA TYR A 936 0.62 -16.71 10.74
C TYR A 936 -0.25 -17.59 9.84
N PRO A 937 0.16 -17.88 8.60
CA PRO A 937 -0.64 -18.69 7.69
C PRO A 937 -0.72 -20.14 8.18
N TYR A 938 -1.91 -20.72 8.12
CA TYR A 938 -2.14 -22.13 8.42
C TYR A 938 -3.25 -22.68 7.52
N THR A 939 -3.31 -23.99 7.42
CA THR A 939 -4.36 -24.73 6.69
C THR A 939 -5.18 -25.57 7.65
N TYR A 940 -6.41 -25.87 7.26
CA TYR A 940 -7.30 -26.81 7.94
C TYR A 940 -8.27 -27.41 6.91
N LYS A 941 -8.85 -28.56 7.23
CA LYS A 941 -9.83 -29.24 6.37
C LYS A 941 -11.24 -28.89 6.77
N VAL A 942 -12.09 -28.73 5.77
CA VAL A 942 -13.55 -28.61 5.94
C VAL A 942 -14.25 -29.73 5.19
N GLN A 943 -15.30 -30.28 5.79
CA GLN A 943 -16.16 -31.30 5.21
C GLN A 943 -17.57 -30.73 5.03
N ARG A 944 -18.18 -31.05 3.88
CA ARG A 944 -19.57 -30.68 3.62
C ARG A 944 -20.51 -31.77 4.14
N LEU A 945 -21.36 -31.44 5.11
CA LEU A 945 -22.41 -32.31 5.64
C LEU A 945 -23.77 -31.64 5.36
N GLY A 946 -24.45 -32.10 4.30
CA GLY A 946 -25.67 -31.44 3.82
C GLY A 946 -25.40 -30.04 3.25
N SER A 947 -26.10 -29.03 3.77
CA SER A 947 -25.94 -27.62 3.40
C SER A 947 -24.87 -26.88 4.21
N SER A 948 -24.24 -27.52 5.20
CA SER A 948 -23.33 -26.87 6.14
C SER A 948 -21.89 -27.38 6.01
N TRP A 949 -20.94 -26.48 6.27
CA TRP A 949 -19.51 -26.79 6.33
C TRP A 949 -19.08 -27.03 7.78
N HIS A 950 -18.33 -28.09 8.01
CA HIS A 950 -17.79 -28.44 9.32
C HIS A 950 -16.27 -28.55 9.25
N ILE A 951 -15.58 -27.93 10.20
CA ILE A 951 -14.12 -28.07 10.33
C ILE A 951 -13.81 -29.48 10.81
N VAL A 952 -12.84 -30.13 10.18
CA VAL A 952 -12.31 -31.42 10.63
C VAL A 952 -11.30 -31.13 11.75
N GLU A 953 -11.69 -31.40 13.00
CA GLU A 953 -10.84 -31.14 14.17
C GLU A 953 -9.48 -31.84 14.06
N GLY A 954 -8.39 -31.14 14.41
CA GLY A 954 -7.03 -31.67 14.40
C GLY A 954 -6.38 -31.73 13.02
N SER A 955 -7.04 -31.19 11.99
CA SER A 955 -6.48 -31.08 10.63
C SER A 955 -5.59 -29.85 10.42
N GLU A 956 -5.43 -29.00 11.44
CA GLU A 956 -4.68 -27.76 11.37
C GLU A 956 -3.19 -27.99 11.12
N LYS A 957 -2.64 -27.31 10.11
CA LYS A 957 -1.21 -27.35 9.81
C LYS A 957 -0.67 -25.95 9.57
N LEU A 958 0.34 -25.57 10.35
CA LEU A 958 1.05 -24.31 10.19
C LEU A 958 1.82 -24.31 8.88
N LEU A 959 1.79 -23.18 8.19
CA LEU A 959 2.57 -22.95 6.98
C LEU A 959 3.71 -21.98 7.26
N GLN A 960 4.67 -21.95 6.33
CA GLN A 960 5.69 -20.91 6.30
C GLN A 960 5.09 -19.51 6.06
N GLN A 961 5.92 -18.47 6.17
CA GLN A 961 5.46 -17.09 6.06
C GLN A 961 4.84 -16.77 4.68
N THR A 962 5.42 -17.24 3.58
CA THR A 962 4.95 -16.94 2.22
C THR A 962 4.54 -18.22 1.51
N ASN A 963 3.32 -18.27 0.98
CA ASN A 963 2.81 -19.45 0.30
C ASN A 963 2.17 -19.08 -1.03
N ARG A 964 2.37 -19.95 -2.02
CA ARG A 964 1.70 -19.92 -3.31
C ARG A 964 0.48 -20.83 -3.27
N VAL A 965 -0.69 -20.24 -3.52
CA VAL A 965 -1.99 -20.89 -3.37
C VAL A 965 -2.77 -20.82 -4.67
N TYR A 966 -3.47 -21.88 -5.04
CA TYR A 966 -4.36 -21.95 -6.20
C TYR A 966 -5.77 -22.30 -5.75
N LEU A 967 -6.79 -21.66 -6.33
CA LEU A 967 -8.18 -22.01 -6.06
C LEU A 967 -8.54 -23.24 -6.89
N VAL A 968 -8.96 -24.31 -6.23
CA VAL A 968 -9.27 -25.60 -6.88
C VAL A 968 -10.69 -26.01 -6.55
N LYS A 969 -11.26 -26.87 -7.41
CA LYS A 969 -12.64 -27.35 -7.26
C LYS A 969 -12.80 -28.08 -5.93
N SER A 970 -13.87 -27.78 -5.20
CA SER A 970 -14.17 -28.43 -3.91
C SER A 970 -14.52 -29.91 -4.09
N GLY A 971 -13.92 -30.76 -3.26
CA GLY A 971 -14.31 -32.16 -3.08
C GLY A 971 -15.26 -32.36 -1.88
N SER A 972 -15.46 -33.61 -1.46
CA SER A 972 -16.19 -33.95 -0.22
C SER A 972 -15.50 -33.40 1.04
N THR A 973 -14.18 -33.26 0.98
CA THR A 973 -13.33 -32.58 1.94
C THR A 973 -12.47 -31.58 1.18
N SER A 974 -12.34 -30.37 1.68
CA SER A 974 -11.57 -29.28 1.06
C SER A 974 -10.50 -28.78 2.02
N ASP A 975 -9.30 -28.54 1.51
CA ASP A 975 -8.24 -27.84 2.25
C ASP A 975 -8.49 -26.32 2.14
N VAL A 976 -8.49 -25.63 3.28
CA VAL A 976 -8.74 -24.19 3.38
C VAL A 976 -7.54 -23.52 4.04
N ILE A 977 -7.23 -22.29 3.63
CA ILE A 977 -6.15 -21.49 4.20
C ILE A 977 -6.71 -20.29 4.99
N ALA A 978 -6.06 -19.96 6.11
CA ALA A 978 -6.37 -18.79 6.92
C ALA A 978 -5.11 -18.23 7.61
N LEU A 979 -5.25 -17.08 8.28
CA LEU A 979 -4.21 -16.47 9.11
C LEU A 979 -4.62 -16.54 10.58
N ALA A 980 -3.83 -17.20 11.41
CA ALA A 980 -3.97 -17.13 12.86
C ALA A 980 -3.46 -15.78 13.36
N THR A 981 -4.15 -15.16 14.32
CA THR A 981 -3.78 -13.85 14.90
C THR A 981 -4.28 -13.65 16.33
N LEU A 982 -3.71 -12.68 17.07
CA LEU A 982 -4.21 -12.26 18.38
C LEU A 982 -5.20 -11.08 18.26
N LYS A 983 -6.35 -11.17 18.92
CA LYS A 983 -7.35 -10.09 19.03
C LYS A 983 -7.71 -9.81 20.48
N TYR A 984 -8.08 -8.56 20.78
CA TYR A 984 -8.67 -8.22 22.08
C TYR A 984 -10.09 -8.79 22.20
N LYS A 985 -10.39 -9.44 23.34
CA LYS A 985 -11.70 -10.02 23.66
C LYS A 985 -12.78 -8.93 23.59
N LYS A 986 -13.71 -9.05 22.66
CA LYS A 986 -14.85 -8.11 22.55
C LYS A 986 -16.04 -8.50 23.45
N GLN A 987 -16.09 -9.72 24.00
CA GLN A 987 -17.07 -10.22 25.00
C GLN A 987 -16.63 -11.62 25.52
N PRO A 988 -17.16 -12.14 26.64
CA PRO A 988 -16.67 -13.38 27.30
C PRO A 988 -16.93 -14.73 26.59
N GLN A 989 -17.42 -14.79 25.35
CA GLN A 989 -17.97 -16.03 24.77
C GLN A 989 -17.46 -16.42 23.36
N SER A 990 -16.34 -15.89 22.90
CA SER A 990 -15.66 -16.42 21.71
C SER A 990 -14.79 -17.61 22.11
N GLN A 991 -15.15 -18.84 21.69
CA GLN A 991 -14.28 -20.01 21.85
C GLN A 991 -13.05 -19.83 20.94
N SER A 992 -11.91 -19.49 21.54
CA SER A 992 -10.58 -19.75 20.97
C SER A 992 -10.55 -21.19 20.46
N SER A 993 -10.17 -21.41 19.18
CA SER A 993 -9.85 -22.76 18.73
C SER A 993 -8.58 -23.21 19.45
N ARG A 994 -8.74 -24.04 20.48
CA ARG A 994 -7.63 -24.64 21.24
C ARG A 994 -6.57 -25.24 20.31
N ALA A 995 -6.98 -25.78 19.16
CA ALA A 995 -6.08 -26.35 18.16
C ALA A 995 -5.13 -25.31 17.54
N VAL A 996 -5.63 -24.13 17.16
CA VAL A 996 -4.78 -23.05 16.59
C VAL A 996 -3.86 -22.46 17.65
N GLU A 997 -4.33 -22.34 18.90
CA GLU A 997 -3.49 -21.90 20.02
C GLU A 997 -2.34 -22.88 20.29
N SER A 998 -2.64 -24.18 20.33
CA SER A 998 -1.63 -25.25 20.45
C SER A 998 -0.65 -25.25 19.27
N LEU A 999 -1.14 -25.05 18.04
CA LEU A 999 -0.32 -24.97 16.84
C LEU A 999 0.74 -23.86 16.94
N LEU A 1000 0.33 -22.66 17.35
CA LEU A 1000 1.23 -21.51 17.50
C LEU A 1000 2.24 -21.70 18.64
N LYS A 1001 1.81 -22.27 19.78
CA LYS A 1001 2.69 -22.58 20.91
C LYS A 1001 3.78 -23.60 20.53
N ASN A 1002 3.39 -24.67 19.83
CA ASN A 1002 4.33 -25.70 19.38
C ASN A 1002 5.34 -25.17 18.35
N ALA A 1003 4.97 -24.14 17.59
CA ALA A 1003 5.84 -23.48 16.63
C ALA A 1003 6.75 -22.40 17.26
N GLY A 1004 6.80 -22.29 18.59
CA GLY A 1004 7.66 -21.34 19.30
C GLY A 1004 7.18 -19.89 19.27
N TYR A 1005 5.96 -19.62 18.78
CA TYR A 1005 5.41 -18.27 18.83
C TYR A 1005 4.98 -17.91 20.26
N PRO A 1006 5.26 -16.68 20.73
CA PRO A 1006 4.88 -16.24 22.06
C PRO A 1006 3.36 -16.04 22.13
N VAL A 1007 2.62 -17.12 22.41
CA VAL A 1007 1.18 -17.09 22.71
C VAL A 1007 1.00 -16.94 24.22
N GLU A 1008 1.68 -15.98 24.82
CA GLU A 1008 1.32 -15.54 26.17
C GLU A 1008 0.16 -14.58 26.01
N THR A 1009 -1.04 -15.06 26.34
CA THR A 1009 -2.24 -14.23 26.44
C THR A 1009 -1.96 -13.09 27.42
N ARG A 1010 -1.54 -11.92 26.92
CA ARG A 1010 -1.70 -10.67 27.66
C ARG A 1010 -3.18 -10.61 27.97
N GLY A 1011 -3.58 -10.79 29.24
CA GLY A 1011 -4.86 -11.41 29.69
C GLY A 1011 -6.20 -10.96 29.08
N GLN A 1012 -6.21 -9.98 28.19
CA GLN A 1012 -7.34 -9.52 27.39
C GLN A 1012 -7.32 -9.96 25.91
N GLN A 1013 -6.29 -10.69 25.45
CA GLN A 1013 -6.17 -11.15 24.06
C GLN A 1013 -6.49 -12.64 23.90
N GLU A 1014 -7.06 -13.02 22.76
CA GLU A 1014 -7.39 -14.39 22.34
C GLU A 1014 -6.86 -14.69 20.94
N VAL A 1015 -6.56 -15.96 20.66
CA VAL A 1015 -6.23 -16.42 19.31
C VAL A 1015 -7.50 -16.45 18.48
N SER A 1016 -7.44 -15.87 17.28
CA SER A 1016 -8.53 -15.83 16.31
C SER A 1016 -8.03 -16.18 14.91
N SER A 1017 -8.93 -16.68 14.07
CA SER A 1017 -8.65 -16.93 12.67
C SER A 1017 -9.15 -15.76 11.81
N LEU A 1018 -8.33 -15.31 10.87
CA LEU A 1018 -8.68 -14.35 9.83
C LEU A 1018 -8.72 -15.08 8.49
N LYS A 1019 -9.85 -14.94 7.81
CA LYS A 1019 -9.99 -15.32 6.41
C LYS A 1019 -9.03 -14.51 5.53
N ILE A 1020 -8.53 -15.11 4.45
CA ILE A 1020 -7.75 -14.39 3.43
C ILE A 1020 -8.65 -13.36 2.75
N ASP A 1021 -8.16 -12.12 2.64
CA ASP A 1021 -8.91 -11.01 2.04
C ASP A 1021 -9.40 -11.39 0.63
N ARG A 1022 -10.68 -11.10 0.34
CA ARG A 1022 -11.39 -11.38 -0.93
C ARG A 1022 -11.49 -12.84 -1.39
N MET A 1023 -10.76 -13.78 -0.82
CA MET A 1023 -10.91 -15.21 -1.16
C MET A 1023 -12.35 -15.66 -0.82
N PRO A 1024 -12.98 -16.56 -1.59
CA PRO A 1024 -14.29 -17.10 -1.21
C PRO A 1024 -14.25 -17.86 0.12
N GLU A 1025 -15.36 -17.90 0.85
CA GLU A 1025 -15.41 -18.62 2.14
C GLU A 1025 -15.38 -20.13 1.90
N ASN A 1026 -14.60 -20.86 2.72
CA ASN A 1026 -14.39 -22.30 2.57
C ASN A 1026 -13.88 -22.73 1.18
N GLN A 1027 -13.27 -21.81 0.42
CA GLN A 1027 -12.68 -22.12 -0.88
C GLN A 1027 -11.62 -23.21 -0.73
N SER A 1028 -11.79 -24.29 -1.50
CA SER A 1028 -10.77 -25.33 -1.57
C SER A 1028 -9.53 -24.78 -2.26
N VAL A 1029 -8.36 -25.04 -1.67
CA VAL A 1029 -7.08 -24.56 -2.19
C VAL A 1029 -6.07 -25.68 -2.35
N MET A 1030 -5.13 -25.48 -3.28
CA MET A 1030 -3.91 -26.27 -3.36
C MET A 1030 -2.69 -25.36 -3.19
N ILE A 1031 -1.72 -25.83 -2.42
CA ILE A 1031 -0.48 -25.08 -2.13
C ILE A 1031 0.68 -25.75 -2.85
N ASP A 1032 1.40 -24.97 -3.65
CA ASP A 1032 2.63 -25.43 -4.32
C ASP A 1032 3.68 -24.32 -4.36
N ASN A 1033 4.65 -24.43 -3.46
CA ASN A 1033 5.72 -23.45 -3.30
C ASN A 1033 6.91 -23.70 -4.25
N GLN A 1034 6.87 -24.76 -5.06
CA GLN A 1034 7.86 -25.00 -6.12
C GLN A 1034 7.72 -23.95 -7.23
N SER A 1035 8.80 -23.71 -7.95
CA SER A 1035 8.83 -22.80 -9.09
C SER A 1035 7.82 -23.25 -10.13
N VAL A 1036 7.06 -22.28 -10.65
CA VAL A 1036 6.05 -22.52 -11.69
C VAL A 1036 6.67 -23.01 -13.00
N PHE A 1037 7.99 -22.82 -13.18
CA PHE A 1037 8.74 -23.26 -14.35
C PHE A 1037 9.22 -24.72 -14.26
N HIS A 1038 9.25 -25.30 -13.07
CA HIS A 1038 9.85 -26.62 -12.83
C HIS A 1038 8.99 -27.57 -11.97
N THR A 1039 7.81 -27.14 -11.54
CA THR A 1039 6.92 -27.97 -10.72
C THR A 1039 6.41 -29.19 -11.48
N ASN A 1040 6.51 -30.37 -10.86
CA ASN A 1040 5.98 -31.61 -11.42
C ASN A 1040 4.45 -31.74 -11.25
N LYS A 1041 3.81 -30.79 -10.56
CA LYS A 1041 2.36 -30.77 -10.32
C LYS A 1041 1.59 -29.93 -11.32
N ALA A 1042 2.24 -29.23 -12.26
CA ALA A 1042 1.62 -28.22 -13.12
C ALA A 1042 0.29 -28.67 -13.74
N GLN A 1043 0.29 -29.80 -14.44
CA GLN A 1043 -0.92 -30.38 -15.05
C GLN A 1043 -2.02 -30.72 -14.04
N GLN A 1044 -1.64 -31.23 -12.86
CA GLN A 1044 -2.59 -31.53 -11.80
C GLN A 1044 -3.25 -30.24 -11.29
N ILE A 1045 -2.45 -29.18 -11.08
CA ILE A 1045 -2.97 -27.87 -10.67
C ILE A 1045 -3.95 -27.35 -11.71
N ILE A 1046 -3.52 -27.24 -12.97
CA ILE A 1046 -4.30 -26.64 -14.05
C ILE A 1046 -5.64 -27.36 -14.23
N LYS A 1047 -5.66 -28.70 -14.23
CA LYS A 1047 -6.89 -29.49 -14.35
C LYS A 1047 -7.86 -29.31 -13.17
N SER A 1048 -7.33 -28.97 -11.99
CA SER A 1048 -8.11 -28.81 -10.76
C SER A 1048 -8.60 -27.38 -10.51
N LEU A 1049 -8.13 -26.38 -11.28
CA LEU A 1049 -8.51 -24.97 -11.11
C LEU A 1049 -10.03 -24.78 -11.09
N ASP A 1050 -10.50 -23.97 -10.14
CA ASP A 1050 -11.91 -23.59 -10.02
C ASP A 1050 -12.20 -22.30 -10.79
N ILE A 1051 -12.33 -22.42 -12.11
CA ILE A 1051 -12.59 -21.27 -12.99
C ILE A 1051 -13.86 -20.50 -12.56
N ASN A 1052 -14.86 -21.16 -11.97
CA ASN A 1052 -16.06 -20.47 -11.50
C ASN A 1052 -15.76 -19.54 -10.32
N SER A 1053 -14.90 -19.95 -9.38
CA SER A 1053 -14.47 -19.07 -8.29
C SER A 1053 -13.64 -17.89 -8.78
N TYR A 1054 -12.75 -18.09 -9.78
CA TYR A 1054 -12.03 -16.97 -10.40
C TYR A 1054 -12.97 -16.03 -11.16
N LEU A 1055 -13.96 -16.58 -11.88
CA LEU A 1055 -14.98 -15.82 -12.61
C LEU A 1055 -15.86 -14.99 -11.68
N GLU A 1056 -16.24 -15.53 -10.52
CA GLU A 1056 -16.98 -14.78 -9.50
C GLU A 1056 -16.18 -13.57 -8.98
N LEU A 1057 -14.85 -13.70 -8.83
CA LEU A 1057 -13.99 -12.57 -8.47
C LEU A 1057 -13.96 -11.48 -9.56
N VAL A 1058 -13.98 -11.89 -10.84
CA VAL A 1058 -14.10 -10.96 -11.98
C VAL A 1058 -15.47 -10.27 -11.96
N ARG A 1059 -16.56 -11.02 -11.83
CA ARG A 1059 -17.94 -10.50 -11.75
C ARG A 1059 -18.05 -9.46 -10.64
N GLN A 1060 -17.65 -9.82 -9.43
CA GLN A 1060 -17.73 -8.91 -8.28
C GLN A 1060 -16.95 -7.61 -8.50
N ARG A 1061 -15.83 -7.67 -9.23
CA ARG A 1061 -15.03 -6.49 -9.53
C ARG A 1061 -15.69 -5.62 -10.61
N ILE A 1062 -16.26 -6.22 -11.65
CA ILE A 1062 -16.97 -5.48 -12.70
C ILE A 1062 -18.24 -4.86 -12.13
N GLU A 1063 -19.12 -5.67 -11.52
CA GLU A 1063 -20.42 -5.20 -11.02
C GLU A 1063 -20.31 -4.16 -9.91
N LYS A 1064 -19.31 -4.25 -9.02
CA LYS A 1064 -19.18 -3.31 -7.89
C LYS A 1064 -18.38 -2.05 -8.22
N SER A 1065 -17.67 -2.00 -9.35
CA SER A 1065 -16.67 -0.93 -9.59
C SER A 1065 -16.55 -0.44 -11.03
N TRP A 1066 -17.00 -1.20 -12.03
CA TRP A 1066 -16.88 -0.84 -13.44
C TRP A 1066 -18.21 -0.82 -14.21
N LEU A 1067 -19.32 -1.18 -13.57
CA LEU A 1067 -20.67 -1.00 -14.11
C LEU A 1067 -21.32 0.30 -13.62
N ASN A 1068 -22.02 0.97 -14.53
CA ASN A 1068 -22.94 2.05 -14.27
C ASN A 1068 -24.29 1.43 -13.88
N HIS A 1069 -24.76 1.71 -12.66
CA HIS A 1069 -26.09 1.29 -12.23
C HIS A 1069 -27.14 2.28 -12.76
N SER A 1070 -28.19 1.75 -13.38
CA SER A 1070 -29.38 2.49 -13.83
C SER A 1070 -30.41 2.66 -12.72
#